data_AF-A0AAD8BTN3-F1
#
_entry.id   AF-A0AAD8BTN3-F1
#
_cell.length_a   1.000
_cell.length_b   1.000
_cell.length_c   1.000
_cell.angle_alpha   90.00
_cell.angle_beta   90.00
_cell.angle_gamma   90.00
#
_symmetry.space_group_name_H-M   'P 1'
#
loop_
_entity.id
_entity.type
_entity.pdbx_description
1 polymer ?
#
loop_
_entity_poly.entity_id
_entity_poly.type
_entity_poly.pdbx_seq_one_letter_code
_entity_poly.pdbx_strand_id
1 'polypeptide(L)'
;MLGVFISILLVGGAVSDFTDLHCVGNTSIVVHLFEWKWTDIEKECEFLAQAGYCAVQTSVVTENKYEVTRPWWERYQPVSYKISTRSGTEDQFASMVRTCNNFGVRIIHDVVLNHMARGDVGLGVAGSFFNGTGLYYPAVPYNVSHFHTHNDCSEPSNQISNTSTSDDLRHCQLLNLPDLDQSQDYVRSKIVGLLDRLVDHGSVGFRVDAAKHIHPADLKYIYDSVKDVLPGGRPAFINEVVNTIPDAISSDEYYDLGLVTEFRYSEMIGEALTKVDYSKLCGVFQTLLREQSALLFIDNHDTQRGRERPGSIVLNYKTPSLYKRAQAFTLASGYGTQRVMSSYFFQDTEAGPPADSNEHILDVLPHADGTCGNGWVCEHRWEAIRNIVKFSNLVKGSPLTNCQATANTVSFMRGDNTLFWMTSDDVTSTETILTNLTDGAYCDLMTDCQKKYVVHDSGNVTLTAAEDGIVVLVPDLSASIESSSVSTTNMFFSTDYITDTLTTTTTLYPDTVSTTGDTWSTDYSTLQISISGAITDQPAISSVSLSAGYTSPQISVIGSITDHPNSDYRTTDHVDINWTSGVSLTAGYISPQISVTGSITDQPATDYKTTDHFDINWTSSVSLTAGYTTPQISVTGSITDQPSTDYKTTDHFDINWTSSVSLTAGYTTPQISVIGSITDQPSNDYRTTDHLDINWTSRVSMTADYSTPQISVTGSIADQPTSDYKTTNNPDTNWSSGISLTAVYTTPQISFTGSLTDQSTGDYITSDHSNSNWATDVSSTADYITPSVNLNTSTSSQVDSTTPTASTAPDWRRTVIFIQKQTSPGQDVFIRGGIDGSRFSGAKACENSDYDHNACVIPIRHRVLGIREPTPARDAWSQGDNYLDWFGPEPNQGKHGSQPAQGTPAQWTSSNPNGKYYDSLNTYGDHYWVVDVDMDCSKTYQGFFEFKGVLSNGWEVGTSLDMDCTGDGAVPFPYHAGNHIGRCGFINVYHYASGPCEIHAFAGSSQADNAVIG
;
A
#
# COMPACT_ATOMS: atom_id res chain seq x y z
N MET A 1 58.57 -11.06 30.43
CA MET A 1 58.50 -11.32 28.98
C MET A 1 57.23 -10.67 28.47
N LEU A 2 57.32 -9.77 27.48
CA LEU A 2 56.14 -9.28 26.77
C LEU A 2 55.65 -10.39 25.83
N GLY A 3 54.37 -10.73 25.90
CA GLY A 3 53.69 -11.52 24.87
C GLY A 3 52.97 -10.56 23.92
N VAL A 4 53.41 -10.50 22.66
CA VAL A 4 52.76 -9.70 21.62
C VAL A 4 51.61 -10.51 21.03
N PHE A 5 50.38 -10.04 21.22
CA PHE A 5 49.26 -10.52 20.41
C PHE A 5 49.32 -9.83 19.03
N ILE A 6 49.51 -10.63 17.99
CA ILE A 6 49.40 -10.17 16.60
C ILE A 6 47.92 -10.27 16.22
N SER A 7 47.24 -9.12 16.14
CA SER A 7 45.95 -9.03 15.47
C SER A 7 46.19 -9.20 13.97
N ILE A 8 45.75 -10.34 13.43
CA ILE A 8 45.68 -10.54 11.98
C ILE A 8 44.53 -9.66 11.48
N LEU A 9 44.85 -8.52 10.86
CA LEU A 9 43.88 -7.84 10.00
C LEU A 9 43.59 -8.79 8.83
N LEU A 10 42.40 -9.38 8.83
CA LEU A 10 41.78 -9.83 7.60
C LEU A 10 41.60 -8.58 6.73
N VAL A 11 42.44 -8.43 5.70
CA VAL A 11 42.16 -7.53 4.59
C VAL A 11 41.01 -8.17 3.80
N GLY A 12 39.79 -7.94 4.26
CA GLY A 12 38.63 -8.05 3.38
C GLY A 12 38.87 -7.11 2.22
N GLY A 13 38.84 -7.62 0.99
CA GLY A 13 38.78 -6.75 -0.18
C GLY A 13 37.55 -5.86 -0.02
N ALA A 14 37.70 -4.56 -0.27
CA ALA A 14 36.56 -3.66 -0.28
C ALA A 14 35.56 -4.18 -1.32
N VAL A 15 34.37 -4.57 -0.86
CA VAL A 15 33.21 -4.71 -1.75
C VAL A 15 32.99 -3.32 -2.34
N SER A 16 32.83 -3.20 -3.66
CA SER A 16 32.54 -1.89 -4.23
C SER A 16 31.15 -1.45 -3.76
N ASP A 17 31.00 -0.18 -3.42
CA ASP A 17 29.73 0.34 -2.88
C ASP A 17 28.56 0.23 -3.90
N PHE A 18 28.85 -0.16 -5.15
CA PHE A 18 27.92 -0.22 -6.29
C PHE A 18 27.19 -1.57 -6.46
N THR A 19 27.35 -2.54 -5.56
CA THR A 19 26.63 -3.84 -5.64
C THR A 19 25.37 -3.92 -4.77
N ASP A 20 25.14 -2.97 -3.85
CA ASP A 20 23.99 -3.04 -2.94
C ASP A 20 22.70 -2.56 -3.63
N LEU A 21 21.71 -3.45 -3.72
CA LEU A 21 20.39 -3.16 -4.27
C LEU A 21 19.45 -2.47 -3.27
N HIS A 22 19.89 -2.21 -2.04
CA HIS A 22 19.11 -1.58 -0.96
C HIS A 22 17.85 -2.36 -0.56
N CYS A 23 17.87 -3.69 -0.74
CA CYS A 23 16.74 -4.59 -0.48
C CYS A 23 16.21 -4.48 0.96
N VAL A 24 14.89 -4.50 1.12
CA VAL A 24 14.28 -4.51 2.46
C VAL A 24 14.31 -5.93 3.05
N GLY A 25 14.89 -6.07 4.24
CA GLY A 25 14.94 -7.31 5.00
C GLY A 25 15.62 -8.46 4.26
N ASN A 26 14.99 -9.64 4.29
CA ASN A 26 15.53 -10.86 3.69
C ASN A 26 15.22 -11.01 2.19
N THR A 27 14.69 -9.99 1.52
CA THR A 27 14.49 -10.02 0.06
C THR A 27 15.83 -9.92 -0.69
N SER A 28 15.93 -10.53 -1.88
CA SER A 28 17.11 -10.41 -2.75
C SER A 28 16.85 -10.53 -4.26
N ILE A 29 15.63 -10.91 -4.67
CA ILE A 29 15.32 -11.23 -6.07
C ILE A 29 14.85 -10.00 -6.83
N VAL A 30 15.39 -9.79 -8.03
CA VAL A 30 14.97 -8.73 -8.96
C VAL A 30 13.96 -9.31 -9.96
N VAL A 31 12.95 -8.54 -10.36
CA VAL A 31 12.08 -8.85 -11.51
C VAL A 31 12.28 -7.81 -12.62
N HIS A 32 12.40 -8.23 -13.88
CA HIS A 32 12.38 -7.33 -15.03
C HIS A 32 10.96 -7.24 -15.59
N LEU A 33 10.23 -6.17 -15.28
CA LEU A 33 8.89 -5.91 -15.84
C LEU A 33 9.04 -5.23 -17.21
N PHE A 34 9.38 -6.04 -18.21
CA PHE A 34 9.80 -5.55 -19.53
C PHE A 34 8.63 -4.96 -20.33
N GLU A 35 8.78 -3.69 -20.74
CA GLU A 35 7.79 -2.85 -21.43
C GLU A 35 6.52 -2.50 -20.64
N TRP A 36 6.45 -2.78 -19.34
CA TRP A 36 5.30 -2.41 -18.52
C TRP A 36 5.15 -0.88 -18.41
N LYS A 37 3.91 -0.39 -18.32
CA LYS A 37 3.62 1.01 -18.02
C LYS A 37 3.92 1.33 -16.56
N TRP A 38 4.32 2.55 -16.26
CA TRP A 38 4.65 2.96 -14.89
C TRP A 38 3.43 2.83 -13.97
N THR A 39 2.23 3.14 -14.48
CA THR A 39 0.95 2.95 -13.76
C THR A 39 0.59 1.49 -13.49
N ASP A 40 1.19 0.52 -14.21
CA ASP A 40 0.93 -0.90 -13.99
C ASP A 40 1.98 -1.51 -13.06
N ILE A 41 3.26 -1.09 -13.17
CA ILE A 41 4.29 -1.41 -12.17
C ILE A 41 3.89 -0.87 -10.80
N GLU A 42 3.32 0.34 -10.73
CA GLU A 42 2.85 0.96 -9.49
C GLU A 42 1.81 0.09 -8.76
N LYS A 43 0.82 -0.45 -9.48
CA LYS A 43 -0.18 -1.38 -8.93
C LYS A 43 0.43 -2.73 -8.56
N GLU A 44 1.44 -3.16 -9.30
CA GLU A 44 2.09 -4.47 -9.14
C GLU A 44 2.96 -4.54 -7.88
N CYS A 45 3.47 -3.40 -7.39
CA CYS A 45 4.41 -3.37 -6.28
C CYS A 45 3.87 -3.89 -4.93
N GLU A 46 2.56 -3.84 -4.69
CA GLU A 46 1.94 -4.52 -3.54
C GLU A 46 2.12 -6.04 -3.65
N PHE A 47 1.78 -6.61 -4.80
CA PHE A 47 1.94 -8.04 -5.06
C PHE A 47 3.42 -8.46 -5.01
N LEU A 48 4.33 -7.64 -5.53
CA LEU A 48 5.77 -7.93 -5.49
C LEU A 48 6.32 -7.97 -4.07
N ALA A 49 5.86 -7.07 -3.19
CA ALA A 49 6.21 -7.09 -1.77
C ALA A 49 5.69 -8.38 -1.10
N GLN A 50 4.41 -8.73 -1.32
CA GLN A 50 3.82 -9.96 -0.79
C GLN A 50 4.51 -11.24 -1.30
N ALA A 51 4.95 -11.25 -2.56
CA ALA A 51 5.70 -12.35 -3.16
C ALA A 51 7.19 -12.37 -2.76
N GLY A 52 7.69 -11.33 -2.09
CA GLY A 52 9.07 -11.26 -1.57
C GLY A 52 10.13 -10.82 -2.58
N TYR A 53 9.77 -10.10 -3.63
CA TYR A 53 10.76 -9.48 -4.52
C TYR A 53 11.45 -8.29 -3.85
N CYS A 54 12.76 -8.14 -4.08
CA CYS A 54 13.52 -6.99 -3.61
C CYS A 54 13.31 -5.77 -4.52
N ALA A 55 13.38 -5.97 -5.85
CA ALA A 55 13.44 -4.86 -6.78
C ALA A 55 12.77 -5.14 -8.14
N VAL A 56 12.32 -4.08 -8.80
CA VAL A 56 11.91 -4.06 -10.21
C VAL A 56 13.03 -3.42 -11.03
N GLN A 57 13.50 -4.11 -12.07
CA GLN A 57 14.12 -3.48 -13.23
C GLN A 57 13.02 -3.01 -14.18
N THR A 58 13.01 -1.72 -14.53
CA THR A 58 12.16 -1.17 -15.60
C THR A 58 12.88 -1.17 -16.94
N SER A 59 12.14 -1.15 -18.05
CA SER A 59 12.69 -0.76 -19.36
C SER A 59 13.20 0.69 -19.39
N VAL A 60 13.91 1.05 -20.46
CA VAL A 60 14.56 2.36 -20.63
C VAL A 60 13.58 3.52 -20.39
N VAL A 61 14.00 4.48 -19.55
CA VAL A 61 13.15 5.56 -19.01
C VAL A 61 13.23 6.87 -19.78
N THR A 62 14.28 7.05 -20.59
CA THR A 62 14.55 8.27 -21.36
C THR A 62 13.84 8.28 -22.71
N GLU A 63 13.48 9.48 -23.20
CA GLU A 63 12.90 9.67 -24.53
C GLU A 63 13.75 9.01 -25.62
N ASN A 64 13.16 8.02 -26.25
CA ASN A 64 13.74 7.22 -27.31
C ASN A 64 13.17 7.58 -28.69
N LYS A 65 13.76 7.04 -29.75
CA LYS A 65 13.30 7.20 -31.14
C LYS A 65 11.89 6.63 -31.32
N TYR A 66 11.02 7.37 -32.00
CA TYR A 66 9.76 6.82 -32.52
C TYR A 66 10.01 6.05 -33.82
N GLU A 67 9.79 4.74 -33.82
CA GLU A 67 9.85 3.89 -35.02
C GLU A 67 8.42 3.46 -35.40
N VAL A 68 7.99 3.62 -36.66
CA VAL A 68 6.57 3.45 -37.04
C VAL A 68 5.98 2.08 -36.69
N THR A 69 6.78 1.01 -36.71
CA THR A 69 6.37 -0.36 -36.35
C THR A 69 6.52 -0.68 -34.86
N ARG A 70 6.88 0.32 -34.04
CA ARG A 70 6.96 0.29 -32.57
C ARG A 70 7.71 -0.91 -31.96
N PRO A 71 8.83 -1.38 -32.56
CA PRO A 71 9.55 -2.55 -32.08
C PRO A 71 10.04 -2.34 -30.64
N TRP A 72 10.33 -3.42 -29.92
CA TRP A 72 10.84 -3.32 -28.55
C TRP A 72 12.16 -2.54 -28.46
N TRP A 73 13.05 -2.74 -29.45
CA TRP A 73 14.34 -2.05 -29.50
C TRP A 73 14.25 -0.56 -29.86
N GLU A 74 13.06 0.01 -30.13
CA GLU A 74 12.94 1.47 -30.31
C GLU A 74 13.38 2.24 -29.05
N ARG A 75 13.27 1.61 -27.87
CA ARG A 75 13.74 2.14 -26.58
C ARG A 75 15.25 2.29 -26.46
N TYR A 76 16.01 1.38 -27.08
CA TYR A 76 17.48 1.36 -27.04
C TYR A 76 18.09 2.29 -28.09
N GLN A 77 17.43 3.42 -28.30
CA GLN A 77 17.84 4.50 -29.21
C GLN A 77 17.45 5.85 -28.59
N PRO A 78 18.25 6.37 -27.63
CA PRO A 78 17.94 7.63 -26.98
C PRO A 78 17.93 8.82 -27.94
N VAL A 79 16.94 9.69 -27.80
CA VAL A 79 16.84 10.97 -28.51
C VAL A 79 17.07 12.14 -27.55
N SER A 80 16.63 12.02 -26.30
CA SER A 80 16.95 12.97 -25.23
C SER A 80 16.89 12.32 -23.85
N TYR A 81 17.24 13.08 -22.81
CA TYR A 81 17.15 12.66 -21.40
C TYR A 81 15.86 13.15 -20.71
N LYS A 82 14.80 13.47 -21.46
CA LYS A 82 13.44 13.64 -20.91
C LYS A 82 12.93 12.29 -20.38
N ILE A 83 12.26 12.27 -19.24
CA ILE A 83 11.60 11.06 -18.71
C ILE A 83 10.18 11.01 -19.31
N SER A 84 10.08 10.53 -20.54
CA SER A 84 8.80 10.35 -21.23
C SER A 84 8.95 9.31 -22.33
N THR A 85 8.21 8.23 -22.20
CA THR A 85 8.26 7.07 -23.10
C THR A 85 6.86 6.49 -23.29
N ARG A 86 6.73 5.42 -24.07
CA ARG A 86 5.47 4.66 -24.17
C ARG A 86 5.01 3.98 -22.86
N SER A 87 5.84 3.93 -21.81
CA SER A 87 5.40 3.53 -20.47
C SER A 87 4.69 4.63 -19.67
N GLY A 88 4.82 5.90 -20.09
CA GLY A 88 4.20 7.02 -19.39
C GLY A 88 5.02 8.31 -19.37
N THR A 89 4.47 9.28 -18.65
CA THR A 89 5.05 10.59 -18.33
C THR A 89 5.98 10.54 -17.11
N GLU A 90 6.69 11.63 -16.84
CA GLU A 90 7.54 11.77 -15.65
C GLU A 90 6.74 11.75 -14.33
N ASP A 91 5.52 12.28 -14.32
CA ASP A 91 4.67 12.25 -13.13
C ASP A 91 4.24 10.81 -12.78
N GLN A 92 3.88 10.02 -13.80
CA GLN A 92 3.55 8.59 -13.65
C GLN A 92 4.77 7.77 -13.21
N PHE A 93 5.96 8.12 -13.73
CA PHE A 93 7.23 7.57 -13.28
C PHE A 93 7.48 7.87 -11.79
N ALA A 94 7.34 9.13 -11.39
CA ALA A 94 7.57 9.59 -10.01
C ALA A 94 6.53 9.03 -9.02
N SER A 95 5.30 8.76 -9.46
CA SER A 95 4.30 8.04 -8.67
C SER A 95 4.73 6.59 -8.43
N MET A 96 5.05 5.86 -9.50
CA MET A 96 5.52 4.47 -9.45
C MET A 96 6.76 4.31 -8.54
N VAL A 97 7.80 5.14 -8.69
CA VAL A 97 9.01 5.02 -7.85
C VAL A 97 8.70 5.22 -6.36
N ARG A 98 7.84 6.18 -6.04
CA ARG A 98 7.42 6.48 -4.66
C ARG A 98 6.60 5.34 -4.07
N THR A 99 5.56 4.90 -4.78
CA THR A 99 4.65 3.84 -4.33
C THR A 99 5.38 2.52 -4.12
N CYS A 100 6.25 2.13 -5.05
CA CYS A 100 7.03 0.89 -4.91
C CYS A 100 8.02 0.93 -3.74
N ASN A 101 8.75 2.05 -3.55
CA ASN A 101 9.63 2.23 -2.40
C ASN A 101 8.86 2.18 -1.07
N ASN A 102 7.64 2.71 -1.02
CA ASN A 102 6.76 2.62 0.17
C ASN A 102 6.31 1.18 0.45
N PHE A 103 6.17 0.31 -0.56
CA PHE A 103 5.98 -1.13 -0.37
C PHE A 103 7.28 -1.89 -0.04
N GLY A 104 8.43 -1.21 0.04
CA GLY A 104 9.75 -1.82 0.22
C GLY A 104 10.33 -2.46 -1.05
N VAL A 105 9.66 -2.31 -2.20
CA VAL A 105 10.11 -2.81 -3.51
C VAL A 105 10.94 -1.73 -4.19
N ARG A 106 12.23 -1.99 -4.33
CA ARG A 106 13.20 -1.05 -4.89
C ARG A 106 13.06 -0.94 -6.40
N ILE A 107 13.44 0.22 -6.94
CA ILE A 107 13.38 0.48 -8.38
C ILE A 107 14.78 0.68 -8.96
N ILE A 108 15.04 -0.08 -10.01
CA ILE A 108 16.25 -0.07 -10.83
C ILE A 108 15.84 0.25 -12.26
N HIS A 109 16.57 1.12 -12.95
CA HIS A 109 16.24 1.50 -14.32
C HIS A 109 17.25 0.98 -15.33
N ASP A 110 16.75 0.46 -16.44
CA ASP A 110 17.56 0.33 -17.64
C ASP A 110 17.92 1.73 -18.18
N VAL A 111 19.21 1.98 -18.42
CA VAL A 111 19.73 3.25 -18.93
C VAL A 111 20.76 3.02 -20.03
N VAL A 112 20.61 3.79 -21.12
CA VAL A 112 21.49 3.72 -22.28
C VAL A 112 22.47 4.87 -22.24
N LEU A 113 23.72 4.56 -21.86
CA LEU A 113 24.80 5.55 -21.68
C LEU A 113 25.84 5.52 -22.82
N ASN A 114 25.80 4.48 -23.66
CA ASN A 114 26.79 4.26 -24.70
C ASN A 114 26.54 5.12 -25.95
N HIS A 115 25.29 5.20 -26.40
CA HIS A 115 24.97 5.67 -27.75
C HIS A 115 23.63 6.44 -27.81
N MET A 116 23.35 7.04 -28.97
CA MET A 116 22.11 7.75 -29.27
C MET A 116 21.39 7.12 -30.49
N ALA A 117 20.19 7.62 -30.84
CA ALA A 117 19.34 7.10 -31.92
C ALA A 117 19.96 7.23 -33.32
N ARG A 118 19.91 6.16 -34.13
CA ARG A 118 20.47 6.15 -35.50
C ARG A 118 19.46 6.52 -36.59
N GLY A 119 20.01 6.84 -37.76
CA GLY A 119 19.27 7.23 -38.97
C GLY A 119 19.29 8.75 -39.20
N ASP A 120 18.61 9.20 -40.25
CA ASP A 120 18.58 10.63 -40.64
C ASP A 120 17.71 11.47 -39.68
N VAL A 121 16.93 12.41 -40.20
CA VAL A 121 16.05 13.28 -39.42
C VAL A 121 14.85 12.50 -38.88
N GLY A 122 14.59 12.62 -37.58
CA GLY A 122 13.45 11.98 -36.92
C GLY A 122 12.96 12.73 -35.68
N LEU A 123 11.96 12.15 -35.02
CA LEU A 123 11.43 12.60 -33.74
C LEU A 123 11.57 11.50 -32.69
N GLY A 124 11.82 11.90 -31.45
CA GLY A 124 11.63 11.06 -30.27
C GLY A 124 10.15 10.96 -29.89
N VAL A 125 9.83 9.97 -29.06
CA VAL A 125 8.48 9.71 -28.56
C VAL A 125 7.87 10.85 -27.74
N ALA A 126 8.69 11.79 -27.24
CA ALA A 126 8.27 13.02 -26.55
C ALA A 126 8.52 14.29 -27.38
N GLY A 127 8.52 14.13 -28.71
CA GLY A 127 8.52 15.21 -29.71
C GLY A 127 9.88 15.90 -29.94
N SER A 128 10.98 15.43 -29.33
CA SER A 128 12.29 16.02 -29.58
C SER A 128 12.81 15.70 -30.97
N PHE A 129 13.30 16.70 -31.67
CA PHE A 129 14.00 16.54 -32.95
C PHE A 129 15.38 15.88 -32.76
N PHE A 130 15.77 15.01 -33.69
CA PHE A 130 17.15 14.58 -33.87
C PHE A 130 17.53 14.40 -35.35
N ASN A 131 18.83 14.38 -35.62
CA ASN A 131 19.42 13.91 -36.86
C ASN A 131 20.64 13.03 -36.53
N GLY A 132 20.48 11.71 -36.60
CA GLY A 132 21.51 10.76 -36.17
C GLY A 132 22.70 10.71 -37.13
N THR A 133 22.45 10.70 -38.44
CA THR A 133 23.47 10.81 -39.50
C THR A 133 24.28 12.11 -39.37
N GLY A 134 23.64 13.19 -38.92
CA GLY A 134 24.28 14.48 -38.60
C GLY A 134 24.82 14.60 -37.17
N LEU A 135 24.73 13.55 -36.35
CA LEU A 135 25.16 13.50 -34.95
C LEU A 135 24.62 14.67 -34.10
N TYR A 136 23.34 15.02 -34.26
CA TYR A 136 22.73 16.22 -33.67
C TYR A 136 21.44 15.93 -32.89
N TYR A 137 21.48 16.18 -31.58
CA TYR A 137 20.41 15.86 -30.61
C TYR A 137 20.16 17.08 -29.72
N PRO A 138 19.46 18.12 -30.21
CA PRO A 138 19.35 19.43 -29.55
C PRO A 138 18.62 19.42 -28.20
N ALA A 139 17.92 18.34 -27.84
CA ALA A 139 17.21 18.25 -26.57
C ALA A 139 18.12 17.91 -25.36
N VAL A 140 19.37 17.48 -25.57
CA VAL A 140 20.35 17.20 -24.49
C VAL A 140 21.16 18.43 -24.05
N PRO A 141 21.74 19.29 -24.93
CA PRO A 141 22.02 19.10 -26.35
C PRO A 141 23.35 18.37 -26.63
N TYR A 142 23.38 17.53 -27.67
CA TYR A 142 24.62 17.02 -28.29
C TYR A 142 24.73 17.43 -29.76
N ASN A 143 25.98 17.50 -30.23
CA ASN A 143 26.37 17.67 -31.63
C ASN A 143 27.61 16.79 -31.93
N VAL A 144 28.04 16.72 -33.19
CA VAL A 144 29.20 15.95 -33.70
C VAL A 144 30.43 15.89 -32.79
N SER A 145 30.76 16.93 -32.03
CA SER A 145 31.94 16.94 -31.15
C SER A 145 31.84 16.02 -29.92
N HIS A 146 30.69 15.42 -29.65
CA HIS A 146 30.42 14.63 -28.44
C HIS A 146 30.32 13.12 -28.73
N PHE A 147 30.72 12.70 -29.92
CA PHE A 147 30.64 11.32 -30.41
C PHE A 147 32.01 10.88 -30.91
N HIS A 148 32.33 9.60 -30.74
CA HIS A 148 33.47 9.00 -31.41
C HIS A 148 33.28 9.03 -32.93
N THR A 149 34.37 9.30 -33.64
CA THR A 149 34.42 9.46 -35.09
C THR A 149 35.34 8.42 -35.73
N HIS A 150 35.42 8.43 -37.06
CA HIS A 150 36.37 7.57 -37.79
C HIS A 150 37.86 7.92 -37.54
N ASN A 151 38.17 8.92 -36.71
CA ASN A 151 39.54 9.14 -36.21
C ASN A 151 39.84 8.30 -34.96
N ASP A 152 38.80 7.84 -34.26
CA ASP A 152 38.84 7.22 -32.93
C ASP A 152 38.55 5.70 -33.02
N CYS A 153 37.76 5.31 -34.03
CA CYS A 153 37.49 3.94 -34.47
C CYS A 153 38.40 3.55 -35.66
N SER A 154 39.13 2.42 -35.60
CA SER A 154 40.05 2.02 -36.68
C SER A 154 39.35 1.32 -37.86
N GLU A 155 38.10 0.87 -37.68
CA GLU A 155 37.32 0.17 -38.69
C GLU A 155 36.83 1.10 -39.82
N PRO A 156 37.06 0.79 -41.12
CA PRO A 156 36.66 1.63 -42.26
C PRO A 156 35.15 1.92 -42.39
N SER A 157 34.32 1.11 -41.72
CA SER A 157 32.86 1.22 -41.67
C SER A 157 32.35 2.16 -40.57
N ASN A 158 33.24 2.61 -39.68
CA ASN A 158 32.95 3.20 -38.37
C ASN A 158 32.06 2.31 -37.46
N GLN A 159 31.97 1.01 -37.75
CA GLN A 159 31.15 0.03 -37.03
C GLN A 159 32.04 -1.06 -36.44
N ILE A 160 31.57 -1.69 -35.37
CA ILE A 160 32.24 -2.86 -34.79
C ILE A 160 32.21 -4.03 -35.78
N SER A 161 33.34 -4.27 -36.46
CA SER A 161 33.60 -5.50 -37.23
C SER A 161 34.83 -6.29 -36.75
N ASN A 162 35.73 -5.63 -36.00
CA ASN A 162 36.86 -6.26 -35.33
C ASN A 162 36.62 -6.32 -33.81
N THR A 163 36.71 -7.52 -33.23
CA THR A 163 36.58 -7.75 -31.78
C THR A 163 37.92 -8.04 -31.10
N SER A 164 39.04 -7.97 -31.83
CA SER A 164 40.37 -8.31 -31.33
C SER A 164 41.09 -7.15 -30.62
N THR A 165 40.45 -5.99 -30.50
CA THR A 165 40.96 -4.79 -29.84
C THR A 165 39.88 -4.25 -28.89
N SER A 166 40.30 -3.69 -27.75
CA SER A 166 39.39 -2.98 -26.83
C SER A 166 38.84 -1.70 -27.46
N ASP A 167 39.65 -1.03 -28.27
CA ASP A 167 39.39 0.32 -28.75
C ASP A 167 38.34 0.29 -29.88
N ASP A 168 38.41 -0.67 -30.82
CA ASP A 168 37.34 -0.81 -31.81
C ASP A 168 36.02 -1.25 -31.16
N LEU A 169 36.08 -2.02 -30.07
CA LEU A 169 34.90 -2.40 -29.29
C LEU A 169 34.29 -1.23 -28.48
N ARG A 170 35.03 -0.13 -28.25
CA ARG A 170 34.63 0.99 -27.37
C ARG A 170 34.54 2.36 -28.04
N HIS A 171 35.02 2.51 -29.28
CA HIS A 171 34.91 3.76 -30.05
C HIS A 171 34.20 3.59 -31.41
N CYS A 172 33.97 2.36 -31.88
CA CYS A 172 33.21 2.10 -33.11
C CYS A 172 31.72 1.89 -32.80
N GLN A 173 30.86 2.25 -33.76
CA GLN A 173 29.42 2.19 -33.57
C GLN A 173 28.91 0.74 -33.50
N LEU A 174 28.33 0.37 -32.36
CA LEU A 174 27.52 -0.83 -32.22
C LEU A 174 26.28 -0.72 -33.13
N LEU A 175 26.14 -1.60 -34.14
CA LEU A 175 24.98 -1.65 -35.03
C LEU A 175 24.57 -0.30 -35.67
N ASN A 176 25.54 0.54 -36.04
CA ASN A 176 25.34 1.93 -36.56
C ASN A 176 24.68 2.89 -35.56
N LEU A 177 24.73 2.62 -34.25
CA LEU A 177 24.25 3.54 -33.22
C LEU A 177 25.34 4.60 -32.96
N PRO A 178 25.05 5.90 -33.11
CA PRO A 178 25.96 6.99 -32.77
C PRO A 178 26.57 6.89 -31.38
N ASP A 179 27.86 6.59 -31.34
CA ASP A 179 28.64 6.24 -30.16
C ASP A 179 29.15 7.50 -29.44
N LEU A 180 28.75 7.71 -28.18
CA LEU A 180 29.10 8.89 -27.40
C LEU A 180 30.55 8.83 -26.93
N ASP A 181 31.23 9.98 -26.89
CA ASP A 181 32.56 10.08 -26.29
C ASP A 181 32.44 10.36 -24.78
N GLN A 182 32.38 9.29 -23.98
CA GLN A 182 32.31 9.41 -22.51
C GLN A 182 33.64 9.83 -21.87
N SER A 183 34.72 10.05 -22.63
CA SER A 183 35.96 10.63 -22.09
C SER A 183 35.81 12.12 -21.78
N GLN A 184 34.82 12.79 -22.41
CA GLN A 184 34.59 14.22 -22.26
C GLN A 184 33.74 14.58 -21.03
N ASP A 185 34.23 15.53 -20.23
CA ASP A 185 33.53 16.05 -19.05
C ASP A 185 32.11 16.56 -19.37
N TYR A 186 31.87 17.11 -20.57
CA TYR A 186 30.53 17.54 -20.98
C TYR A 186 29.57 16.34 -21.09
N VAL A 187 29.97 15.27 -21.79
CA VAL A 187 29.16 14.05 -21.96
C VAL A 187 28.92 13.39 -20.61
N ARG A 188 29.98 13.22 -19.80
CA ARG A 188 29.86 12.71 -18.42
C ARG A 188 28.89 13.54 -17.58
N SER A 189 28.98 14.88 -17.60
CA SER A 189 28.08 15.76 -16.82
C SER A 189 26.60 15.63 -17.22
N LYS A 190 26.33 15.37 -18.51
CA LYS A 190 24.97 15.15 -19.02
C LYS A 190 24.41 13.80 -18.61
N ILE A 191 25.25 12.76 -18.60
CA ILE A 191 24.91 11.43 -18.09
C ILE A 191 24.67 11.47 -16.57
N VAL A 192 25.59 12.06 -15.79
CA VAL A 192 25.44 12.20 -14.33
C VAL A 192 24.17 12.97 -13.99
N GLY A 193 23.86 14.07 -14.69
CA GLY A 193 22.62 14.83 -14.49
C GLY A 193 21.34 14.05 -14.80
N LEU A 194 21.38 13.05 -15.69
CA LEU A 194 20.27 12.10 -15.87
C LEU A 194 20.16 11.14 -14.68
N LEU A 195 21.27 10.51 -14.29
CA LEU A 195 21.28 9.52 -13.20
C LEU A 195 20.87 10.17 -11.86
N ASP A 196 21.39 11.35 -11.56
CA ASP A 196 21.01 12.15 -10.39
C ASP A 196 19.50 12.47 -10.38
N ARG A 197 18.91 12.81 -11.52
CA ARG A 197 17.47 13.09 -11.63
C ARG A 197 16.61 11.85 -11.32
N LEU A 198 17.09 10.66 -11.70
CA LEU A 198 16.43 9.40 -11.35
C LEU A 198 16.56 9.13 -9.85
N VAL A 199 17.73 9.35 -9.25
CA VAL A 199 17.92 9.24 -7.79
C VAL A 199 17.05 10.25 -7.01
N ASP A 200 16.83 11.48 -7.50
CA ASP A 200 15.90 12.45 -6.86
C ASP A 200 14.47 11.92 -6.76
N HIS A 201 14.03 11.14 -7.75
CA HIS A 201 12.70 10.52 -7.75
C HIS A 201 12.63 9.28 -6.84
N GLY A 202 13.77 8.77 -6.34
CA GLY A 202 13.87 7.64 -5.42
C GLY A 202 14.41 6.34 -6.03
N SER A 203 14.95 6.36 -7.24
CA SER A 203 15.59 5.19 -7.86
C SER A 203 16.85 4.79 -7.09
N VAL A 204 17.08 3.49 -6.87
CA VAL A 204 18.24 3.01 -6.07
C VAL A 204 19.37 2.42 -6.90
N GLY A 205 19.19 2.29 -8.22
CA GLY A 205 20.22 1.72 -9.08
C GLY A 205 19.85 1.67 -10.57
N PHE A 206 20.80 1.14 -11.35
CA PHE A 206 20.80 1.25 -12.80
C PHE A 206 21.31 -0.03 -13.48
N ARG A 207 20.58 -0.58 -14.45
CA ARG A 207 21.13 -1.51 -15.45
C ARG A 207 21.68 -0.68 -16.58
N VAL A 208 22.98 -0.74 -16.80
CA VAL A 208 23.67 0.03 -17.83
C VAL A 208 23.78 -0.82 -19.09
N ASP A 209 22.98 -0.43 -20.08
CA ASP A 209 22.96 -1.01 -21.43
C ASP A 209 24.32 -0.91 -22.10
N ALA A 210 24.71 -1.97 -22.81
CA ALA A 210 25.92 -2.00 -23.60
C ALA A 210 27.19 -1.56 -22.83
N ALA A 211 27.26 -1.75 -21.49
CA ALA A 211 28.38 -1.27 -20.66
C ALA A 211 29.75 -1.79 -21.13
N LYS A 212 29.79 -2.97 -21.75
CA LYS A 212 30.95 -3.51 -22.49
C LYS A 212 31.61 -2.50 -23.45
N HIS A 213 30.78 -1.71 -24.12
CA HIS A 213 31.19 -0.78 -25.17
C HIS A 213 31.60 0.60 -24.64
N ILE A 214 31.54 0.81 -23.32
CA ILE A 214 32.05 2.01 -22.65
C ILE A 214 33.37 1.66 -21.94
N HIS A 215 34.33 2.59 -21.89
CA HIS A 215 35.57 2.36 -21.17
C HIS A 215 35.33 2.30 -19.64
N PRO A 216 35.84 1.28 -18.91
CA PRO A 216 35.64 1.13 -17.46
C PRO A 216 36.05 2.35 -16.64
N ALA A 217 37.06 3.09 -17.10
CA ALA A 217 37.50 4.33 -16.45
C ALA A 217 36.46 5.47 -16.54
N ASP A 218 35.71 5.56 -17.65
CA ASP A 218 34.67 6.56 -17.85
C ASP A 218 33.41 6.21 -17.08
N LEU A 219 33.02 4.93 -17.09
CA LEU A 219 31.98 4.41 -16.21
C LEU A 219 32.32 4.67 -14.74
N LYS A 220 33.56 4.40 -14.31
CA LYS A 220 33.98 4.70 -12.93
C LYS A 220 33.80 6.17 -12.60
N TYR A 221 34.26 7.08 -13.46
CA TYR A 221 34.08 8.52 -13.23
C TYR A 221 32.60 8.89 -13.08
N ILE A 222 31.75 8.37 -13.98
CA ILE A 222 30.30 8.61 -13.95
C ILE A 222 29.71 8.07 -12.64
N TYR A 223 29.99 6.82 -12.28
CA TYR A 223 29.41 6.14 -11.11
C TYR A 223 29.89 6.75 -9.79
N ASP A 224 31.16 7.19 -9.72
CA ASP A 224 31.70 7.94 -8.58
C ASP A 224 31.06 9.35 -8.47
N SER A 225 30.53 9.90 -9.56
CA SER A 225 29.96 11.27 -9.63
C SER A 225 28.45 11.36 -9.37
N VAL A 226 27.69 10.27 -9.50
CA VAL A 226 26.26 10.25 -9.11
C VAL A 226 26.14 10.49 -7.60
N LYS A 227 25.06 11.09 -7.12
CA LYS A 227 24.80 11.22 -5.67
C LYS A 227 24.37 9.91 -5.00
N ASP A 228 24.36 9.94 -3.68
CA ASP A 228 23.86 8.87 -2.82
C ASP A 228 22.32 8.75 -2.89
N VAL A 229 21.81 7.54 -2.66
CA VAL A 229 20.39 7.20 -2.72
C VAL A 229 19.65 7.47 -1.41
N LEU A 230 18.31 7.57 -1.45
CA LEU A 230 17.45 7.72 -0.27
C LEU A 230 17.04 6.35 0.31
N PRO A 231 18.01 5.55 0.76
CA PRO A 231 18.10 5.29 2.21
C PRO A 231 19.52 5.48 2.80
N GLY A 232 20.43 6.08 2.03
CA GLY A 232 21.86 6.19 2.30
C GLY A 232 22.69 5.21 1.47
N GLY A 233 23.93 5.58 1.12
CA GLY A 233 24.83 4.76 0.31
C GLY A 233 24.77 5.04 -1.18
N ARG A 234 25.59 4.32 -1.96
CA ARG A 234 25.73 4.53 -3.41
C ARG A 234 24.61 3.82 -4.19
N PRO A 235 24.22 4.30 -5.39
CA PRO A 235 23.34 3.56 -6.28
C PRO A 235 23.98 2.23 -6.71
N ALA A 236 23.17 1.19 -6.85
CA ALA A 236 23.62 -0.05 -7.48
C ALA A 236 23.83 0.13 -9.00
N PHE A 237 24.86 -0.51 -9.55
CA PHE A 237 25.08 -0.58 -10.99
C PHE A 237 25.15 -2.03 -11.46
N ILE A 238 24.39 -2.35 -12.51
CA ILE A 238 24.34 -3.65 -13.18
C ILE A 238 24.85 -3.43 -14.60
N ASN A 239 26.11 -3.81 -14.83
CA ASN A 239 26.80 -3.63 -16.09
C ASN A 239 26.44 -4.77 -17.06
N GLU A 240 25.90 -4.43 -18.22
CA GLU A 240 25.77 -5.42 -19.29
C GLU A 240 27.11 -5.67 -19.97
N VAL A 241 27.63 -6.88 -19.78
CA VAL A 241 28.85 -7.34 -20.44
C VAL A 241 28.65 -8.75 -21.00
N VAL A 242 28.38 -8.84 -22.31
CA VAL A 242 28.21 -10.12 -23.01
C VAL A 242 29.58 -10.75 -23.28
N ASN A 243 29.94 -11.80 -22.53
CA ASN A 243 31.19 -12.56 -22.71
C ASN A 243 30.96 -14.08 -22.96
N THR A 244 29.89 -14.44 -23.67
CA THR A 244 29.63 -15.83 -24.14
C THR A 244 30.62 -16.31 -25.21
N ILE A 245 31.28 -15.37 -25.89
CA ILE A 245 32.36 -15.60 -26.85
C ILE A 245 33.58 -14.79 -26.38
N PRO A 246 34.80 -15.37 -26.34
CA PRO A 246 36.01 -14.63 -26.02
C PRO A 246 36.31 -13.56 -27.07
N ASP A 247 36.55 -12.33 -26.61
CA ASP A 247 37.09 -11.22 -27.39
C ASP A 247 38.06 -10.39 -26.53
N ALA A 248 38.42 -9.17 -26.96
CA ALA A 248 39.41 -8.35 -26.28
C ALA A 248 38.96 -7.77 -24.92
N ILE A 249 37.68 -7.88 -24.55
CA ILE A 249 37.14 -7.33 -23.29
C ILE A 249 36.77 -8.45 -22.34
N SER A 250 37.15 -8.32 -21.07
CA SER A 250 36.80 -9.25 -19.99
C SER A 250 35.78 -8.65 -19.03
N SER A 251 34.87 -9.49 -18.53
CA SER A 251 33.95 -9.13 -17.44
C SER A 251 34.68 -8.69 -16.17
N ASP A 252 35.91 -9.18 -15.95
CA ASP A 252 36.76 -8.84 -14.80
C ASP A 252 37.08 -7.33 -14.73
N GLU A 253 37.05 -6.62 -15.87
CA GLU A 253 37.27 -5.17 -15.94
C GLU A 253 36.17 -4.35 -15.26
N TYR A 254 35.02 -4.97 -14.97
CA TYR A 254 33.81 -4.30 -14.46
C TYR A 254 33.47 -4.66 -13.00
N TYR A 255 34.24 -5.55 -12.34
CA TYR A 255 33.94 -5.99 -10.97
C TYR A 255 33.97 -4.87 -9.92
N ASP A 256 34.83 -3.86 -10.10
CA ASP A 256 34.89 -2.69 -9.21
C ASP A 256 33.80 -1.65 -9.54
N LEU A 257 32.98 -1.89 -10.57
CA LEU A 257 31.93 -1.00 -11.09
C LEU A 257 30.51 -1.51 -10.78
N GLY A 258 30.37 -2.54 -9.95
CA GLY A 258 29.10 -3.10 -9.51
C GLY A 258 28.89 -4.54 -9.96
N LEU A 259 27.63 -4.91 -10.17
CA LEU A 259 27.23 -6.21 -10.69
C LEU A 259 27.49 -6.30 -12.19
N VAL A 260 27.68 -7.52 -12.69
CA VAL A 260 27.95 -7.84 -14.10
C VAL A 260 27.07 -9.01 -14.53
N THR A 261 26.43 -8.90 -15.68
CA THR A 261 25.55 -9.93 -16.27
C THR A 261 26.30 -11.20 -16.65
N GLU A 262 26.00 -12.34 -16.03
CA GLU A 262 26.62 -13.63 -16.36
C GLU A 262 25.82 -14.38 -17.43
N PHE A 263 25.99 -13.95 -18.70
CA PHE A 263 25.31 -14.55 -19.85
C PHE A 263 25.67 -16.01 -20.13
N ARG A 264 26.78 -16.55 -19.61
CA ARG A 264 27.10 -17.97 -19.82
C ARG A 264 26.19 -18.88 -19.01
N TYR A 265 25.63 -18.39 -17.90
CA TYR A 265 24.78 -19.19 -17.02
C TYR A 265 23.49 -19.65 -17.73
N SER A 266 22.81 -18.77 -18.46
CA SER A 266 21.59 -19.10 -19.21
C SER A 266 21.84 -20.19 -20.26
N GLU A 267 22.95 -20.11 -21.00
CA GLU A 267 23.37 -21.16 -21.94
C GLU A 267 23.65 -22.50 -21.24
N MET A 268 24.41 -22.48 -20.13
CA MET A 268 24.81 -23.68 -19.41
C MET A 268 23.61 -24.43 -18.81
N ILE A 269 22.65 -23.70 -18.24
CA ILE A 269 21.41 -24.27 -17.69
C ILE A 269 20.48 -24.74 -18.81
N GLY A 270 20.34 -23.96 -19.90
CA GLY A 270 19.55 -24.36 -21.06
C GLY A 270 20.07 -25.64 -21.71
N GLU A 271 21.39 -25.76 -21.90
CA GLU A 271 22.01 -26.99 -22.39
C GLU A 271 21.77 -28.18 -21.47
N ALA A 272 21.98 -28.05 -20.16
CA ALA A 272 21.87 -29.15 -19.20
C ALA A 272 20.43 -29.69 -19.11
N LEU A 273 19.44 -28.79 -19.04
CA LEU A 273 18.03 -29.17 -18.90
C LEU A 273 17.44 -29.70 -20.22
N THR A 274 17.69 -29.05 -21.36
CA THR A 274 17.16 -29.50 -22.67
C THR A 274 17.81 -30.80 -23.15
N LYS A 275 19.07 -31.07 -22.82
CA LYS A 275 19.76 -32.33 -23.20
C LYS A 275 19.61 -33.45 -22.16
N VAL A 276 18.91 -33.19 -21.04
CA VAL A 276 18.75 -34.12 -19.90
C VAL A 276 20.10 -34.65 -19.41
N ASP A 277 20.98 -33.71 -19.06
CA ASP A 277 22.32 -33.98 -18.52
C ASP A 277 22.51 -33.20 -17.20
N TYR A 278 21.75 -33.63 -16.19
CA TYR A 278 21.70 -32.95 -14.89
C TYR A 278 23.04 -33.06 -14.14
N SER A 279 23.91 -33.98 -14.55
CA SER A 279 25.23 -34.25 -13.95
C SER A 279 26.14 -33.02 -13.93
N LYS A 280 25.89 -32.07 -14.82
CA LYS A 280 26.61 -30.79 -14.93
C LYS A 280 26.17 -29.74 -13.92
N LEU A 281 24.95 -29.82 -13.38
CA LEU A 281 24.31 -28.71 -12.64
C LEU A 281 25.10 -28.28 -11.40
N CYS A 282 25.59 -29.22 -10.59
CA CYS A 282 26.45 -28.90 -9.44
C CYS A 282 27.82 -28.27 -9.82
N GLY A 283 28.25 -28.41 -11.08
CA GLY A 283 29.50 -27.83 -11.58
C GLY A 283 29.35 -26.41 -12.14
N VAL A 284 28.13 -25.94 -12.43
CA VAL A 284 27.87 -24.68 -13.15
C VAL A 284 28.54 -23.49 -12.43
N PHE A 285 28.25 -23.34 -11.13
CA PHE A 285 28.71 -22.23 -10.29
C PHE A 285 30.24 -22.11 -10.15
N GLN A 286 31.00 -23.17 -10.45
CA GLN A 286 32.47 -23.18 -10.32
C GLN A 286 33.19 -22.41 -11.45
N THR A 287 32.46 -22.02 -12.50
CA THR A 287 33.04 -21.45 -13.73
C THR A 287 32.51 -20.06 -14.07
N LEU A 288 31.64 -19.50 -13.21
CA LEU A 288 30.97 -18.23 -13.42
C LEU A 288 31.84 -17.05 -12.93
N LEU A 289 31.38 -15.83 -13.19
CA LEU A 289 31.85 -14.62 -12.51
C LEU A 289 31.79 -14.76 -10.97
N ARG A 290 32.61 -13.95 -10.27
CA ARG A 290 32.62 -13.88 -8.80
C ARG A 290 31.20 -13.68 -8.26
N GLU A 291 30.79 -14.51 -7.30
CA GLU A 291 29.43 -14.56 -6.74
C GLU A 291 28.89 -13.17 -6.38
N GLN A 292 29.64 -12.39 -5.60
CA GLN A 292 29.27 -11.05 -5.16
C GLN A 292 29.20 -9.98 -6.27
N SER A 293 29.66 -10.30 -7.48
CA SER A 293 29.66 -9.41 -8.65
C SER A 293 28.78 -9.93 -9.79
N ALA A 294 28.12 -11.09 -9.62
CA ALA A 294 27.37 -11.74 -10.69
C ALA A 294 25.87 -11.43 -10.63
N LEU A 295 25.28 -11.06 -11.77
CA LEU A 295 23.83 -11.10 -11.99
C LEU A 295 23.48 -12.32 -12.84
N LEU A 296 22.74 -13.27 -12.25
CA LEU A 296 22.25 -14.48 -12.90
C LEU A 296 20.79 -14.30 -13.36
N PHE A 297 20.47 -14.88 -14.52
CA PHE A 297 19.14 -14.94 -15.10
C PHE A 297 19.04 -16.15 -16.04
N ILE A 298 17.83 -16.66 -16.28
CA ILE A 298 17.58 -17.75 -17.24
C ILE A 298 17.45 -17.23 -18.67
N ASP A 299 16.81 -16.07 -18.83
CA ASP A 299 16.81 -15.27 -20.04
C ASP A 299 16.80 -13.77 -19.69
N ASN A 300 17.14 -12.94 -20.66
CA ASN A 300 16.82 -11.51 -20.68
C ASN A 300 15.90 -11.23 -21.89
N HIS A 301 15.56 -9.96 -22.07
CA HIS A 301 14.72 -9.51 -23.17
C HIS A 301 15.34 -9.77 -24.56
N ASP A 302 16.67 -9.77 -24.71
CA ASP A 302 17.38 -10.06 -25.96
C ASP A 302 17.47 -11.57 -26.28
N THR A 303 17.99 -12.37 -25.34
CA THR A 303 18.28 -13.80 -25.51
C THR A 303 17.01 -14.61 -25.74
N GLN A 304 15.88 -14.24 -25.11
CA GLN A 304 14.60 -14.93 -25.37
C GLN A 304 14.11 -14.79 -26.82
N ARG A 305 14.60 -13.79 -27.55
CA ARG A 305 14.35 -13.55 -28.98
C ARG A 305 15.39 -14.23 -29.90
N GLY A 306 16.37 -14.95 -29.33
CA GLY A 306 17.35 -15.75 -30.05
C GLY A 306 18.40 -14.95 -30.84
N ARG A 307 18.61 -13.68 -30.50
CA ARG A 307 19.38 -12.73 -31.32
C ARG A 307 20.89 -12.74 -31.03
N GLU A 308 21.30 -12.96 -29.78
CA GLU A 308 22.69 -12.79 -29.37
C GLU A 308 23.66 -13.85 -29.92
N ARG A 309 23.24 -15.13 -29.97
CA ARG A 309 24.13 -16.22 -30.37
C ARG A 309 23.40 -17.37 -31.09
N PRO A 310 23.57 -17.52 -32.41
CA PRO A 310 23.04 -18.66 -33.17
C PRO A 310 23.53 -20.00 -32.59
N GLY A 311 22.60 -20.87 -32.22
CA GLY A 311 22.88 -22.22 -31.69
C GLY A 311 23.01 -22.31 -30.17
N SER A 312 22.94 -21.20 -29.43
CA SER A 312 22.75 -21.23 -27.97
C SER A 312 21.35 -21.77 -27.62
N ILE A 313 21.24 -22.50 -26.52
CA ILE A 313 19.96 -22.94 -25.96
C ILE A 313 19.64 -22.05 -24.77
N VAL A 314 18.66 -21.17 -24.92
CA VAL A 314 18.15 -20.31 -23.87
C VAL A 314 16.68 -20.66 -23.61
N LEU A 315 16.37 -21.00 -22.37
CA LEU A 315 15.00 -21.32 -21.94
C LEU A 315 14.23 -20.03 -21.67
N ASN A 316 12.94 -20.02 -21.97
CA ASN A 316 12.04 -18.90 -21.73
C ASN A 316 10.61 -19.41 -21.56
N TYR A 317 9.64 -18.52 -21.39
CA TYR A 317 8.23 -18.88 -21.18
C TYR A 317 7.62 -19.83 -22.24
N LYS A 318 8.18 -19.92 -23.46
CA LYS A 318 7.72 -20.83 -24.52
C LYS A 318 8.01 -22.31 -24.21
N THR A 319 8.85 -22.59 -23.21
CA THR A 319 9.16 -23.93 -22.69
C THR A 319 8.88 -24.00 -21.18
N PRO A 320 7.61 -23.83 -20.73
CA PRO A 320 7.29 -23.42 -19.36
C PRO A 320 7.76 -24.39 -18.26
N SER A 321 7.70 -25.72 -18.45
CA SER A 321 8.19 -26.70 -17.45
C SER A 321 9.72 -26.65 -17.31
N LEU A 322 10.46 -26.52 -18.41
CA LEU A 322 11.92 -26.38 -18.37
C LEU A 322 12.34 -25.02 -17.80
N TYR A 323 11.61 -23.94 -18.14
CA TYR A 323 11.85 -22.61 -17.59
C TYR A 323 11.58 -22.56 -16.08
N LYS A 324 10.47 -23.13 -15.60
CA LYS A 324 10.18 -23.23 -14.15
C LYS A 324 11.28 -23.98 -13.39
N ARG A 325 11.76 -25.11 -13.93
CA ARG A 325 12.92 -25.84 -13.38
C ARG A 325 14.21 -25.02 -13.36
N ALA A 326 14.54 -24.37 -14.48
CA ALA A 326 15.71 -23.50 -14.59
C ALA A 326 15.66 -22.35 -13.57
N GLN A 327 14.53 -21.67 -13.49
CA GLN A 327 14.31 -20.55 -12.58
C GLN A 327 14.35 -21.02 -11.12
N ALA A 328 13.76 -22.18 -10.80
CA ALA A 328 13.77 -22.75 -9.46
C ALA A 328 15.17 -23.15 -9.01
N PHE A 329 15.94 -23.87 -9.84
CA PHE A 329 17.34 -24.20 -9.56
C PHE A 329 18.19 -22.95 -9.32
N THR A 330 17.98 -21.91 -10.13
CA THR A 330 18.66 -20.62 -9.98
C THR A 330 18.34 -19.97 -8.64
N LEU A 331 17.06 -19.73 -8.37
CA LEU A 331 16.60 -19.03 -7.16
C LEU A 331 16.93 -19.80 -5.88
N ALA A 332 16.88 -21.13 -5.93
CA ALA A 332 17.30 -21.99 -4.82
C ALA A 332 18.80 -21.98 -4.55
N SER A 333 19.65 -21.69 -5.54
CA SER A 333 21.11 -21.71 -5.35
C SER A 333 21.63 -20.60 -4.43
N GLY A 334 20.99 -19.42 -4.47
CA GLY A 334 21.47 -18.20 -3.82
C GLY A 334 22.77 -17.62 -4.37
N TYR A 335 23.31 -18.16 -5.48
CA TYR A 335 24.54 -17.67 -6.09
C TYR A 335 24.30 -16.30 -6.74
N GLY A 336 24.98 -15.28 -6.22
CA GLY A 336 24.96 -13.91 -6.71
C GLY A 336 23.60 -13.22 -6.64
N THR A 337 23.49 -12.09 -7.33
CA THR A 337 22.20 -11.42 -7.54
C THR A 337 21.43 -12.18 -8.62
N GLN A 338 20.11 -12.27 -8.46
CA GLN A 338 19.28 -13.14 -9.32
C GLN A 338 18.06 -12.37 -9.85
N ARG A 339 17.82 -12.49 -11.15
CA ARG A 339 16.72 -11.80 -11.85
C ARG A 339 15.76 -12.78 -12.51
N VAL A 340 14.48 -12.56 -12.28
CA VAL A 340 13.36 -13.20 -12.99
C VAL A 340 12.95 -12.29 -14.15
N MET A 341 12.82 -12.84 -15.35
CA MET A 341 12.24 -12.12 -16.49
C MET A 341 10.71 -12.10 -16.38
N SER A 342 10.06 -11.00 -16.75
CA SER A 342 8.61 -10.93 -16.93
C SER A 342 8.28 -10.36 -18.31
N SER A 343 7.68 -11.20 -19.15
CA SER A 343 7.61 -11.01 -20.60
C SER A 343 6.19 -10.67 -21.08
N TYR A 344 6.08 -10.43 -22.38
CA TYR A 344 4.84 -10.47 -23.15
C TYR A 344 4.94 -11.53 -24.26
N PHE A 345 3.79 -12.01 -24.74
CA PHE A 345 3.73 -13.03 -25.78
C PHE A 345 4.13 -12.46 -27.15
N PHE A 346 5.21 -12.97 -27.74
CA PHE A 346 5.63 -12.63 -29.11
C PHE A 346 5.87 -13.86 -30.00
N GLN A 347 5.61 -13.70 -31.29
CA GLN A 347 6.02 -14.63 -32.35
C GLN A 347 7.09 -14.00 -33.24
N ASP A 348 6.87 -12.76 -33.67
CA ASP A 348 7.89 -11.94 -34.32
C ASP A 348 8.92 -11.44 -33.28
N THR A 349 10.20 -11.60 -33.61
CA THR A 349 11.37 -11.24 -32.81
C THR A 349 11.61 -9.72 -32.77
N GLU A 350 11.02 -8.96 -33.69
CA GLU A 350 11.02 -7.50 -33.67
C GLU A 350 9.87 -6.89 -32.84
N ALA A 351 8.80 -7.65 -32.55
CA ALA A 351 7.54 -7.11 -32.07
C ALA A 351 7.66 -6.31 -30.75
N GLY A 352 7.01 -5.15 -30.71
CA GLY A 352 6.76 -4.40 -29.48
C GLY A 352 5.81 -5.14 -28.50
N PRO A 353 5.55 -4.53 -27.33
CA PRO A 353 4.59 -5.05 -26.36
C PRO A 353 3.15 -5.04 -26.91
N PRO A 354 2.19 -5.71 -26.24
CA PRO A 354 0.79 -5.66 -26.61
C PRO A 354 0.27 -4.22 -26.62
N ALA A 355 -0.31 -3.80 -27.74
CA ALA A 355 -0.74 -2.43 -27.97
C ALA A 355 -2.15 -2.33 -28.60
N ASP A 356 -2.80 -1.17 -28.43
CA ASP A 356 -4.05 -0.83 -29.09
C ASP A 356 -3.84 -0.42 -30.57
N SER A 357 -4.91 -0.10 -31.28
CA SER A 357 -4.84 0.35 -32.69
C SER A 357 -4.16 1.71 -32.90
N ASN A 358 -3.80 2.41 -31.83
CA ASN A 358 -3.08 3.68 -31.84
C ASN A 358 -1.63 3.50 -31.32
N GLU A 359 -1.19 2.25 -31.13
CA GLU A 359 0.13 1.89 -30.61
C GLU A 359 0.40 2.34 -29.16
N HIS A 360 -0.64 2.45 -28.34
CA HIS A 360 -0.51 2.58 -26.88
C HIS A 360 -0.45 1.22 -26.21
N ILE A 361 0.45 1.05 -25.25
CA ILE A 361 0.62 -0.22 -24.51
C ILE A 361 -0.68 -0.55 -23.74
N LEU A 362 -1.18 -1.77 -23.90
CA LEU A 362 -2.36 -2.28 -23.20
C LEU A 362 -2.04 -2.49 -21.71
N ASP A 363 -3.01 -2.19 -20.84
CA ASP A 363 -2.88 -2.44 -19.40
C ASP A 363 -2.56 -3.90 -19.12
N VAL A 364 -1.75 -4.16 -18.08
CA VAL A 364 -1.62 -5.50 -17.52
C VAL A 364 -2.87 -5.84 -16.71
N LEU A 365 -3.46 -7.02 -16.95
CA LEU A 365 -4.64 -7.50 -16.24
C LEU A 365 -4.32 -8.79 -15.48
N PRO A 366 -3.82 -8.74 -14.23
CA PRO A 366 -3.56 -9.94 -13.44
C PRO A 366 -4.83 -10.76 -13.19
N HIS A 367 -4.66 -12.08 -13.09
CA HIS A 367 -5.72 -13.03 -12.78
C HIS A 367 -5.40 -13.76 -11.47
N ALA A 368 -6.44 -14.26 -10.79
CA ALA A 368 -6.31 -14.91 -9.47
C ALA A 368 -5.51 -16.22 -9.50
N ASP A 369 -5.40 -16.86 -10.66
CA ASP A 369 -4.58 -18.05 -10.91
C ASP A 369 -3.09 -17.75 -11.14
N GLY A 370 -2.68 -16.47 -11.07
CA GLY A 370 -1.31 -16.03 -11.33
C GLY A 370 -0.97 -15.83 -12.81
N THR A 371 -1.93 -15.97 -13.73
CA THR A 371 -1.76 -15.57 -15.13
C THR A 371 -2.07 -14.09 -15.34
N CYS A 372 -1.86 -13.59 -16.55
CA CYS A 372 -2.19 -12.22 -16.96
C CYS A 372 -2.92 -12.19 -18.30
N GLY A 373 -3.87 -11.26 -18.43
CA GLY A 373 -4.56 -10.94 -19.67
C GLY A 373 -3.75 -10.04 -20.61
N ASN A 374 -4.40 -9.56 -21.67
CA ASN A 374 -3.87 -8.60 -22.65
C ASN A 374 -2.54 -8.99 -23.33
N GLY A 375 -2.13 -10.26 -23.30
CA GLY A 375 -0.90 -10.71 -23.96
C GLY A 375 0.37 -10.61 -23.10
N TRP A 376 0.23 -10.38 -21.79
CA TRP A 376 1.32 -10.42 -20.83
C TRP A 376 1.54 -11.85 -20.28
N VAL A 377 2.79 -12.24 -20.06
CA VAL A 377 3.16 -13.61 -19.62
C VAL A 377 3.21 -13.73 -18.11
N CYS A 378 3.72 -12.69 -17.43
CA CYS A 378 3.79 -12.59 -15.97
C CYS A 378 4.46 -13.79 -15.27
N GLU A 379 5.62 -14.23 -15.74
CA GLU A 379 6.37 -15.35 -15.17
C GLU A 379 6.61 -15.19 -13.66
N HIS A 380 6.81 -13.94 -13.20
CA HIS A 380 7.00 -13.61 -11.79
C HIS A 380 5.77 -13.90 -10.89
N ARG A 381 4.57 -14.06 -11.49
CA ARG A 381 3.33 -14.46 -10.82
C ARG A 381 3.08 -15.98 -10.83
N TRP A 382 3.82 -16.75 -11.64
CA TRP A 382 3.63 -18.20 -11.72
C TRP A 382 3.90 -18.86 -10.36
N GLU A 383 3.02 -19.75 -9.91
CA GLU A 383 3.05 -20.33 -8.56
C GLU A 383 4.42 -20.93 -8.19
N ALA A 384 5.01 -21.74 -9.07
CA ALA A 384 6.34 -22.33 -8.85
C ALA A 384 7.44 -21.26 -8.64
N ILE A 385 7.34 -20.12 -9.34
CA ILE A 385 8.31 -19.02 -9.21
C ILE A 385 8.05 -18.22 -7.93
N ARG A 386 6.78 -17.94 -7.58
CA ARG A 386 6.44 -17.32 -6.28
C ARG A 386 6.92 -18.17 -5.10
N ASN A 387 6.68 -19.47 -5.14
CA ASN A 387 7.04 -20.38 -4.05
C ASN A 387 8.56 -20.54 -3.90
N ILE A 388 9.33 -20.51 -4.99
CA ILE A 388 10.80 -20.55 -4.90
C ILE A 388 11.44 -19.19 -4.54
N VAL A 389 10.76 -18.05 -4.77
CA VAL A 389 11.18 -16.76 -4.18
C VAL A 389 11.04 -16.79 -2.66
N LYS A 390 9.93 -17.34 -2.11
CA LYS A 390 9.79 -17.58 -0.66
C LYS A 390 10.98 -18.40 -0.13
N PHE A 391 11.34 -19.50 -0.81
CA PHE A 391 12.49 -20.32 -0.44
C PHE A 391 13.80 -19.51 -0.44
N SER A 392 14.08 -18.80 -1.53
CA SER A 392 15.34 -18.04 -1.69
C SER A 392 15.54 -17.02 -0.57
N ASN A 393 14.47 -16.31 -0.20
CA ASN A 393 14.48 -15.34 0.90
C ASN A 393 14.65 -16.02 2.28
N LEU A 394 14.02 -17.18 2.51
CA LEU A 394 14.17 -17.96 3.75
C LEU A 394 15.63 -18.38 3.99
N VAL A 395 16.35 -18.76 2.92
CA VAL A 395 17.73 -19.25 3.00
C VAL A 395 18.79 -18.20 2.60
N LYS A 396 18.43 -16.91 2.55
CA LYS A 396 19.35 -15.81 2.19
C LYS A 396 20.62 -15.86 3.06
N GLY A 397 21.79 -15.78 2.40
CA GLY A 397 23.10 -15.87 3.06
C GLY A 397 23.55 -17.27 3.50
N SER A 398 22.69 -18.30 3.44
CA SER A 398 23.08 -19.67 3.77
C SER A 398 23.86 -20.32 2.61
N PRO A 399 24.97 -21.04 2.86
CA PRO A 399 25.76 -21.64 1.80
C PRO A 399 25.03 -22.80 1.10
N LEU A 400 25.33 -23.01 -0.18
CA LEU A 400 24.96 -24.22 -0.91
C LEU A 400 25.89 -25.36 -0.51
N THR A 401 25.32 -26.44 0.02
CA THR A 401 26.08 -27.60 0.51
C THR A 401 25.50 -28.91 -0.03
N ASN A 402 26.29 -29.99 0.05
CA ASN A 402 25.87 -31.36 -0.29
C ASN A 402 25.23 -31.51 -1.69
N CYS A 403 25.73 -30.77 -2.69
CA CYS A 403 25.20 -30.87 -4.05
C CYS A 403 25.49 -32.25 -4.65
N GLN A 404 24.45 -32.96 -5.04
CA GLN A 404 24.49 -34.27 -5.70
C GLN A 404 23.71 -34.19 -7.00
N ALA A 405 24.30 -34.67 -8.10
CA ALA A 405 23.64 -34.74 -9.40
C ALA A 405 23.87 -36.10 -10.06
N THR A 406 22.82 -36.61 -10.71
CA THR A 406 22.81 -37.84 -11.51
C THR A 406 22.59 -37.47 -12.99
N ALA A 407 22.24 -38.43 -13.85
CA ALA A 407 21.85 -38.10 -15.23
C ALA A 407 20.53 -37.30 -15.29
N ASN A 408 19.58 -37.61 -14.40
CA ASN A 408 18.20 -37.15 -14.45
C ASN A 408 17.75 -36.36 -13.21
N THR A 409 18.54 -36.32 -12.13
CA THR A 409 18.18 -35.62 -10.88
C THR A 409 19.31 -34.76 -10.35
N VAL A 410 18.96 -33.71 -9.60
CA VAL A 410 19.89 -32.88 -8.83
C VAL A 410 19.27 -32.54 -7.47
N SER A 411 20.10 -32.48 -6.44
CA SER A 411 19.71 -31.97 -5.12
C SER A 411 20.86 -31.27 -4.42
N PHE A 412 20.52 -30.37 -3.50
CA PHE A 412 21.46 -29.69 -2.60
C PHE A 412 20.72 -29.13 -1.38
N MET A 413 21.48 -28.74 -0.36
CA MET A 413 20.95 -28.11 0.85
C MET A 413 21.34 -26.63 0.92
N ARG A 414 20.51 -25.81 1.57
CA ARG A 414 20.79 -24.40 1.84
C ARG A 414 20.64 -24.13 3.35
N GLY A 415 21.76 -24.02 4.05
CA GLY A 415 21.73 -23.97 5.53
C GLY A 415 21.29 -25.30 6.14
N ASP A 416 20.88 -25.25 7.41
CA ASP A 416 20.49 -26.43 8.17
C ASP A 416 19.04 -26.84 7.85
N ASN A 417 18.82 -28.14 7.65
CA ASN A 417 17.49 -28.75 7.47
C ASN A 417 16.61 -28.16 6.36
N THR A 418 17.20 -27.75 5.23
CA THR A 418 16.45 -27.52 3.98
C THR A 418 17.02 -28.34 2.83
N LEU A 419 16.17 -28.71 1.87
CA LEU A 419 16.56 -29.47 0.68
C LEU A 419 15.86 -28.95 -0.56
N PHE A 420 16.63 -28.64 -1.59
CA PHE A 420 16.14 -28.55 -2.97
C PHE A 420 16.38 -29.89 -3.67
N TRP A 421 15.37 -30.44 -4.35
CA TRP A 421 15.51 -31.57 -5.27
C TRP A 421 14.71 -31.33 -6.55
N MET A 422 15.28 -31.73 -7.69
CA MET A 422 14.69 -31.53 -9.01
C MET A 422 15.01 -32.72 -9.93
N THR A 423 14.04 -33.10 -10.76
CA THR A 423 14.12 -34.22 -11.70
C THR A 423 13.79 -33.79 -13.14
N SER A 424 14.34 -34.51 -14.12
CA SER A 424 13.98 -34.39 -15.52
C SER A 424 12.59 -34.94 -15.84
N ASP A 425 12.03 -35.79 -14.98
CA ASP A 425 10.77 -36.48 -15.24
C ASP A 425 9.56 -35.53 -15.07
N ASP A 426 8.84 -35.27 -16.17
CA ASP A 426 7.63 -34.44 -16.21
C ASP A 426 6.37 -35.12 -15.62
N VAL A 427 6.52 -36.29 -15.02
CA VAL A 427 5.45 -37.11 -14.43
C VAL A 427 5.84 -37.44 -12.99
N THR A 428 4.86 -37.85 -12.16
CA THR A 428 5.11 -38.28 -10.77
C THR A 428 6.14 -39.41 -10.69
N SER A 429 7.40 -39.03 -10.54
CA SER A 429 8.52 -39.89 -10.22
C SER A 429 8.61 -39.98 -8.70
N THR A 430 8.91 -41.18 -8.20
CA THR A 430 9.14 -41.43 -6.78
C THR A 430 10.52 -42.02 -6.60
N GLU A 431 11.37 -41.32 -5.86
CA GLU A 431 12.76 -41.70 -5.61
C GLU A 431 13.04 -41.63 -4.10
N THR A 432 13.76 -42.61 -3.56
CA THR A 432 14.28 -42.53 -2.18
C THR A 432 15.74 -42.14 -2.25
N ILE A 433 16.06 -41.00 -1.66
CA ILE A 433 17.43 -40.45 -1.64
C ILE A 433 17.95 -40.37 -0.19
N LEU A 434 19.27 -40.49 -0.04
CA LEU A 434 19.97 -40.26 1.22
C LEU A 434 20.43 -38.80 1.26
N THR A 435 19.96 -38.06 2.25
CA THR A 435 20.25 -36.64 2.48
C THR A 435 21.01 -36.44 3.79
N ASN A 436 21.41 -35.20 4.07
CA ASN A 436 21.94 -34.80 5.37
C ASN A 436 20.90 -34.02 6.21
N LEU A 437 19.61 -34.12 5.88
CA LEU A 437 18.53 -33.61 6.73
C LEU A 437 18.47 -34.39 8.05
N THR A 438 18.13 -33.74 9.15
CA THR A 438 17.81 -34.47 10.39
C THR A 438 16.47 -35.20 10.25
N ASP A 439 16.38 -36.42 10.80
CA ASP A 439 15.13 -37.18 10.89
C ASP A 439 14.01 -36.32 11.52
N GLY A 440 12.82 -36.33 10.92
CA GLY A 440 11.72 -35.45 11.30
C GLY A 440 10.69 -35.23 10.19
N ALA A 441 9.68 -34.41 10.47
CA ALA A 441 8.66 -34.00 9.52
C ALA A 441 9.09 -32.74 8.75
N TYR A 442 8.81 -32.72 7.44
CA TYR A 442 9.11 -31.64 6.52
C TYR A 442 7.89 -31.37 5.63
N CYS A 443 7.77 -30.15 5.11
CA CYS A 443 6.74 -29.82 4.12
C CYS A 443 7.37 -29.29 2.83
N ASP A 444 6.69 -29.54 1.71
CA ASP A 444 7.13 -29.13 0.38
C ASP A 444 6.57 -27.76 0.03
N LEU A 445 7.44 -26.76 0.08
CA LEU A 445 7.12 -25.36 -0.16
C LEU A 445 6.65 -25.10 -1.59
N MET A 446 7.00 -25.96 -2.57
CA MET A 446 6.47 -25.86 -3.93
C MET A 446 4.95 -26.04 -3.99
N THR A 447 4.37 -26.75 -3.01
CA THR A 447 2.92 -26.95 -2.83
C THR A 447 2.32 -26.10 -1.70
N ASP A 448 3.01 -25.01 -1.32
CA ASP A 448 2.67 -24.19 -0.14
C ASP A 448 2.46 -25.04 1.13
N CYS A 449 3.34 -26.04 1.30
CA CYS A 449 3.34 -27.00 2.41
C CYS A 449 2.10 -27.91 2.54
N GLN A 450 1.27 -28.02 1.50
CA GLN A 450 0.17 -29.02 1.43
C GLN A 450 0.69 -30.46 1.42
N LYS A 451 1.81 -30.73 0.72
CA LYS A 451 2.49 -32.03 0.80
C LYS A 451 3.46 -32.07 1.98
N LYS A 452 3.45 -33.19 2.70
CA LYS A 452 4.33 -33.48 3.85
C LYS A 452 5.21 -34.69 3.55
N TYR A 453 6.43 -34.68 4.09
CA TYR A 453 7.46 -35.70 3.93
C TYR A 453 8.06 -36.03 5.30
N VAL A 454 8.56 -37.26 5.45
CA VAL A 454 9.22 -37.71 6.69
C VAL A 454 10.63 -38.19 6.36
N VAL A 455 11.62 -37.50 6.92
CA VAL A 455 13.02 -37.93 6.91
C VAL A 455 13.21 -38.93 8.04
N HIS A 456 13.85 -40.06 7.74
CA HIS A 456 14.02 -41.19 8.66
C HIS A 456 15.31 -41.95 8.38
N ASP A 457 15.67 -42.90 9.24
CA ASP A 457 16.87 -43.74 9.10
C ASP A 457 18.15 -42.93 8.85
N SER A 458 18.32 -41.82 9.57
CA SER A 458 19.45 -40.88 9.46
C SER A 458 19.59 -40.24 8.07
N GLY A 459 18.51 -39.59 7.61
CA GLY A 459 18.52 -38.74 6.42
C GLY A 459 17.88 -39.31 5.15
N ASN A 460 17.29 -40.51 5.19
CA ASN A 460 16.55 -41.06 4.05
C ASN A 460 15.18 -40.37 3.89
N VAL A 461 14.82 -40.03 2.66
CA VAL A 461 13.49 -39.49 2.33
C VAL A 461 13.03 -40.00 0.97
N THR A 462 11.75 -40.38 0.89
CA THR A 462 11.08 -40.76 -0.36
C THR A 462 10.36 -39.53 -0.92
N LEU A 463 10.90 -38.95 -1.99
CA LEU A 463 10.36 -37.77 -2.66
C LEU A 463 9.41 -38.19 -3.78
N THR A 464 8.33 -37.44 -4.00
CA THR A 464 7.41 -37.62 -5.12
C THR A 464 7.11 -36.28 -5.80
N ALA A 465 7.68 -36.10 -6.99
CA ALA A 465 7.49 -34.90 -7.80
C ALA A 465 6.00 -34.59 -8.04
N ALA A 466 5.65 -33.29 -8.01
CA ALA A 466 4.43 -32.78 -8.65
C ALA A 466 4.69 -32.53 -10.15
N GLU A 467 3.79 -31.77 -10.79
CA GLU A 467 4.07 -31.12 -12.06
C GLU A 467 5.38 -30.28 -11.97
N ASP A 468 6.06 -30.08 -13.09
CA ASP A 468 7.40 -29.47 -13.22
C ASP A 468 8.59 -30.19 -12.57
N GLY A 469 8.41 -31.26 -11.79
CA GLY A 469 9.55 -32.08 -11.34
C GLY A 469 10.42 -31.44 -10.24
N ILE A 470 9.86 -30.59 -9.37
CA ILE A 470 10.58 -29.88 -8.30
C ILE A 470 9.97 -30.24 -6.93
N VAL A 471 10.80 -30.41 -5.90
CA VAL A 471 10.39 -30.54 -4.49
C VAL A 471 11.34 -29.72 -3.61
N VAL A 472 10.80 -28.95 -2.66
CA VAL A 472 11.58 -28.08 -1.77
C VAL A 472 11.17 -28.29 -0.33
N LEU A 473 11.98 -29.05 0.42
CA LEU A 473 11.67 -29.38 1.81
C LEU A 473 12.19 -28.31 2.77
N VAL A 474 11.29 -27.88 3.65
CA VAL A 474 11.57 -27.07 4.84
C VAL A 474 11.00 -27.76 6.09
N PRO A 475 11.52 -27.52 7.31
CA PRO A 475 11.06 -28.21 8.51
C PRO A 475 9.58 -27.97 8.79
N ASP A 476 8.83 -29.02 9.13
CA ASP A 476 7.40 -28.89 9.40
C ASP A 476 7.13 -28.48 10.85
N LEU A 477 7.09 -27.17 11.08
CA LEU A 477 6.86 -26.60 12.41
C LEU A 477 5.50 -27.00 13.02
N SER A 478 4.51 -27.45 12.22
CA SER A 478 3.24 -27.98 12.77
C SER A 478 3.39 -29.32 13.51
N ALA A 479 4.49 -30.05 13.32
CA ALA A 479 4.71 -31.35 13.96
C ALA A 479 5.38 -31.27 15.35
N SER A 480 5.81 -30.07 15.78
CA SER A 480 6.58 -29.89 17.02
C SER A 480 5.72 -29.71 18.29
N ILE A 481 4.39 -29.79 18.18
CA ILE A 481 3.44 -29.66 19.29
C ILE A 481 2.91 -31.05 19.70
N GLU A 482 3.80 -31.94 20.14
CA GLU A 482 3.41 -33.15 20.87
C GLU A 482 3.83 -33.10 22.35
N SER A 483 2.85 -33.42 23.20
CA SER A 483 2.82 -33.22 24.65
C SER A 483 4.07 -33.64 25.45
N SER A 484 4.64 -32.69 26.19
CA SER A 484 5.36 -33.00 27.43
C SER A 484 4.44 -32.74 28.64
N SER A 485 4.04 -33.82 29.31
CA SER A 485 3.02 -33.75 30.37
C SER A 485 3.56 -33.18 31.69
N VAL A 486 2.81 -32.26 32.30
CA VAL A 486 3.00 -31.81 33.69
C VAL A 486 1.70 -32.07 34.45
N SER A 487 1.80 -32.68 35.62
CA SER A 487 0.66 -33.05 36.47
C SER A 487 0.33 -31.95 37.47
N THR A 488 -0.93 -31.58 37.58
CA THR A 488 -1.50 -30.83 38.71
C THR A 488 -2.68 -31.60 39.32
N THR A 489 -3.00 -31.29 40.58
CA THR A 489 -3.89 -32.10 41.44
C THR A 489 -5.18 -31.35 41.76
N ASN A 490 -6.32 -32.05 41.72
CA ASN A 490 -7.66 -31.48 41.96
C ASN A 490 -7.82 -30.83 43.34
N MET A 491 -8.57 -29.72 43.40
CA MET A 491 -9.34 -29.30 44.59
C MET A 491 -10.73 -28.78 44.16
N PHE A 492 -11.75 -29.02 44.99
CA PHE A 492 -13.17 -28.66 44.79
C PHE A 492 -13.59 -27.52 45.73
N PHE A 493 -14.56 -26.67 45.33
CA PHE A 493 -15.47 -25.95 46.24
C PHE A 493 -16.89 -25.72 45.61
N SER A 494 -17.84 -25.20 46.40
CA SER A 494 -19.32 -25.32 46.29
C SER A 494 -19.98 -24.19 47.12
N THR A 495 -21.14 -23.56 46.84
CA THR A 495 -22.17 -23.58 45.76
C THR A 495 -22.84 -22.16 45.73
N ASP A 496 -23.97 -21.79 45.07
CA ASP A 496 -25.37 -22.24 45.15
C ASP A 496 -26.32 -21.27 44.38
N TYR A 497 -27.32 -21.76 43.61
CA TYR A 497 -28.40 -21.00 42.88
C TYR A 497 -27.94 -19.96 41.81
N ILE A 498 -28.56 -19.73 40.63
CA ILE A 498 -29.89 -20.01 40.04
C ILE A 498 -29.77 -20.71 38.67
N THR A 499 -30.86 -21.32 38.17
CA THR A 499 -30.96 -21.92 36.83
C THR A 499 -31.52 -20.96 35.77
N ASP A 500 -30.78 -20.72 34.68
CA ASP A 500 -31.37 -20.70 33.34
C ASP A 500 -30.43 -21.33 32.30
N THR A 501 -30.96 -21.67 31.12
CA THR A 501 -30.40 -22.69 30.22
C THR A 501 -29.94 -22.08 28.90
N LEU A 502 -28.64 -21.81 28.74
CA LEU A 502 -28.08 -21.40 27.46
C LEU A 502 -27.32 -22.53 26.76
N THR A 503 -27.76 -22.89 25.55
CA THR A 503 -27.06 -23.85 24.69
C THR A 503 -25.92 -23.20 23.92
N THR A 504 -24.70 -23.30 24.41
CA THR A 504 -23.48 -22.97 23.64
C THR A 504 -22.93 -24.20 22.92
N THR A 505 -22.65 -24.06 21.63
CA THR A 505 -22.03 -25.12 20.81
C THR A 505 -20.52 -24.87 20.74
N THR A 506 -19.74 -25.48 21.65
CA THR A 506 -18.28 -25.30 21.71
C THR A 506 -17.57 -26.58 21.26
N THR A 507 -16.75 -26.50 20.22
CA THR A 507 -15.70 -27.51 20.00
C THR A 507 -14.51 -27.24 20.91
N LEU A 508 -14.53 -27.93 22.06
CA LEU A 508 -13.43 -28.21 23.00
C LEU A 508 -12.97 -27.09 23.97
N TYR A 509 -13.60 -27.16 25.15
CA TYR A 509 -13.19 -26.68 26.49
C TYR A 509 -11.76 -27.12 26.90
N PRO A 510 -11.07 -26.42 27.84
CA PRO A 510 -11.48 -26.34 29.25
C PRO A 510 -11.85 -24.93 29.77
N ASP A 511 -12.72 -24.91 30.80
CA ASP A 511 -13.01 -23.75 31.62
C ASP A 511 -11.79 -23.27 32.43
N THR A 512 -11.78 -21.98 32.77
CA THR A 512 -10.70 -21.24 33.49
C THR A 512 -9.32 -21.31 32.82
N VAL A 513 -9.01 -20.30 32.01
CA VAL A 513 -7.67 -20.09 31.45
C VAL A 513 -6.82 -19.26 32.43
N SER A 514 -5.99 -19.92 33.23
CA SER A 514 -4.85 -19.28 33.92
C SER A 514 -3.53 -19.73 33.26
N THR A 515 -3.06 -18.99 32.25
CA THR A 515 -1.86 -19.28 31.46
C THR A 515 -0.57 -18.86 32.18
N THR A 516 -0.10 -19.61 33.17
CA THR A 516 1.15 -19.25 33.87
C THR A 516 2.40 -19.46 33.02
N GLY A 517 2.83 -18.45 32.27
CA GLY A 517 4.25 -18.21 31.97
C GLY A 517 4.83 -18.75 30.65
N ASP A 518 4.02 -19.16 29.68
CA ASP A 518 4.52 -19.71 28.40
C ASP A 518 4.59 -18.67 27.26
N THR A 519 5.62 -18.80 26.42
CA THR A 519 5.87 -17.93 25.25
C THR A 519 5.46 -18.64 23.97
N TRP A 520 4.63 -18.02 23.14
CA TRP A 520 4.06 -18.64 21.93
C TRP A 520 4.68 -18.05 20.66
N SER A 521 5.20 -18.92 19.78
CA SER A 521 5.77 -18.56 18.48
C SER A 521 5.29 -19.59 17.45
N THR A 522 4.54 -19.15 16.43
CA THR A 522 4.03 -20.00 15.35
C THR A 522 4.02 -19.22 14.03
N ASP A 523 4.32 -19.91 12.91
CA ASP A 523 4.54 -19.24 11.62
C ASP A 523 3.35 -19.25 10.64
N TYR A 524 2.23 -19.95 10.91
CA TYR A 524 1.08 -20.00 9.97
C TYR A 524 -0.32 -19.97 10.61
N SER A 525 -1.25 -19.35 9.88
CA SER A 525 -2.71 -19.18 10.08
C SER A 525 -3.17 -18.56 11.41
N THR A 526 -3.70 -17.33 11.31
CA THR A 526 -4.60 -16.61 12.26
C THR A 526 -4.64 -17.12 13.70
N LEU A 527 -3.87 -16.49 14.58
CA LEU A 527 -3.95 -16.73 16.02
C LEU A 527 -4.91 -15.69 16.65
N GLN A 528 -6.18 -16.07 16.75
CA GLN A 528 -7.20 -15.33 17.50
C GLN A 528 -7.39 -15.95 18.88
N ILE A 529 -7.24 -15.15 19.92
CA ILE A 529 -7.68 -15.51 21.29
C ILE A 529 -9.02 -14.83 21.51
N SER A 530 -10.07 -15.64 21.66
CA SER A 530 -11.44 -15.19 21.93
C SER A 530 -11.92 -15.77 23.25
N ILE A 531 -12.27 -14.92 24.22
CA ILE A 531 -12.85 -15.31 25.51
C ILE A 531 -14.30 -14.81 25.55
N SER A 532 -15.26 -15.68 25.90
CA SER A 532 -16.69 -15.37 25.95
C SER A 532 -17.42 -16.18 27.02
N GLY A 533 -18.16 -15.51 27.91
CA GLY A 533 -19.02 -16.12 28.92
C GLY A 533 -19.69 -15.06 29.82
N ALA A 534 -20.72 -15.47 30.58
CA ALA A 534 -21.25 -14.65 31.67
C ALA A 534 -20.28 -14.76 32.86
N ILE A 535 -19.70 -13.65 33.28
CA ILE A 535 -18.60 -13.63 34.25
C ILE A 535 -19.18 -13.42 35.64
N THR A 536 -19.07 -14.44 36.49
CA THR A 536 -19.12 -14.28 37.95
C THR A 536 -17.77 -14.76 38.49
N ASP A 537 -17.03 -13.84 39.10
CA ASP A 537 -15.62 -13.92 39.54
C ASP A 537 -14.50 -14.01 38.47
N GLN A 538 -13.89 -12.84 38.21
CA GLN A 538 -12.44 -12.60 38.07
C GLN A 538 -11.59 -13.53 37.15
N PRO A 539 -11.59 -13.29 35.81
CA PRO A 539 -10.57 -13.82 34.91
C PRO A 539 -9.26 -13.00 35.02
N ALA A 540 -8.12 -13.69 35.11
CA ALA A 540 -6.78 -13.09 35.09
C ALA A 540 -5.97 -13.57 33.89
N ILE A 541 -5.75 -12.71 32.89
CA ILE A 541 -4.93 -13.04 31.71
C ILE A 541 -3.45 -12.95 32.10
N SER A 542 -2.80 -14.10 32.25
CA SER A 542 -1.37 -14.20 32.52
C SER A 542 -0.56 -14.40 31.24
N SER A 543 0.27 -13.40 30.94
CA SER A 543 1.28 -13.24 29.87
C SER A 543 0.93 -13.73 28.46
N VAL A 544 0.77 -12.79 27.52
CA VAL A 544 0.64 -13.10 26.07
C VAL A 544 1.69 -12.31 25.29
N SER A 545 2.70 -13.02 24.77
CA SER A 545 3.70 -12.50 23.83
C SER A 545 3.56 -13.21 22.50
N LEU A 546 3.32 -12.46 21.43
CA LEU A 546 3.10 -12.98 20.07
C LEU A 546 3.91 -12.18 19.05
N SER A 547 4.80 -12.85 18.33
CA SER A 547 5.53 -12.28 17.19
C SER A 547 5.11 -13.00 15.90
N ALA A 548 4.60 -12.26 14.91
CA ALA A 548 4.15 -12.83 13.64
C ALA A 548 4.66 -12.00 12.45
N GLY A 549 5.38 -12.64 11.52
CA GLY A 549 5.87 -11.97 10.31
C GLY A 549 4.78 -11.66 9.28
N TYR A 550 3.78 -12.55 9.16
CA TYR A 550 2.85 -12.60 8.01
C TYR A 550 1.38 -12.87 8.37
N THR A 551 1.01 -12.92 9.65
CA THR A 551 -0.38 -13.12 10.10
C THR A 551 -0.83 -12.00 11.02
N SER A 552 -2.14 -11.88 11.25
CA SER A 552 -2.72 -10.86 12.13
C SER A 552 -2.77 -11.34 13.58
N PRO A 553 -1.95 -10.82 14.51
CA PRO A 553 -2.12 -11.07 15.93
C PRO A 553 -3.33 -10.25 16.43
N GLN A 554 -4.37 -10.94 16.89
CA GLN A 554 -5.61 -10.34 17.38
C GLN A 554 -5.95 -10.94 18.74
N ILE A 555 -6.20 -10.07 19.73
CA ILE A 555 -6.79 -10.50 21.00
C ILE A 555 -8.18 -9.87 21.11
N SER A 556 -9.21 -10.70 21.31
CA SER A 556 -10.60 -10.27 21.44
C SER A 556 -11.19 -10.78 22.76
N VAL A 557 -11.64 -9.88 23.62
CA VAL A 557 -12.33 -10.23 24.88
C VAL A 557 -13.76 -9.72 24.79
N ILE A 558 -14.75 -10.61 25.03
CA ILE A 558 -16.17 -10.27 24.98
C ILE A 558 -16.85 -10.76 26.27
N GLY A 559 -17.34 -9.84 27.10
CA GLY A 559 -18.12 -10.14 28.31
C GLY A 559 -19.51 -9.53 28.23
N SER A 560 -20.57 -10.28 28.56
CA SER A 560 -21.93 -9.74 28.56
C SER A 560 -22.79 -10.34 29.66
N ILE A 561 -23.51 -9.49 30.38
CA ILE A 561 -24.52 -9.85 31.38
C ILE A 561 -25.88 -9.34 30.87
N THR A 562 -26.96 -10.10 31.09
CA THR A 562 -28.32 -9.69 30.73
C THR A 562 -29.31 -10.33 31.69
N ASP A 563 -29.94 -9.52 32.52
CA ASP A 563 -30.77 -10.00 33.61
C ASP A 563 -32.27 -9.92 33.29
N HIS A 564 -33.01 -10.94 33.71
CA HIS A 564 -34.46 -11.08 33.52
C HIS A 564 -35.20 -11.17 34.87
N PRO A 565 -35.26 -10.08 35.63
CA PRO A 565 -35.79 -10.07 37.00
C PRO A 565 -37.33 -10.21 37.10
N ASN A 566 -37.78 -10.67 38.26
CA ASN A 566 -39.17 -10.57 38.71
C ASN A 566 -39.27 -9.53 39.85
N SER A 567 -40.48 -9.05 40.18
CA SER A 567 -40.72 -8.05 41.25
C SER A 567 -40.03 -8.37 42.59
N ASP A 568 -39.59 -7.34 43.32
CA ASP A 568 -38.83 -7.38 44.59
C ASP A 568 -37.36 -7.87 44.50
N TYR A 569 -36.74 -7.87 43.31
CA TYR A 569 -35.33 -8.28 43.12
C TYR A 569 -34.28 -7.21 43.47
N ARG A 570 -33.04 -7.67 43.73
CA ARG A 570 -31.83 -6.84 43.74
C ARG A 570 -30.66 -7.61 43.13
N THR A 571 -29.86 -6.97 42.28
CA THR A 571 -28.65 -7.56 41.69
C THR A 571 -27.45 -6.62 41.88
N THR A 572 -26.27 -7.08 41.46
CA THR A 572 -25.00 -6.35 41.54
C THR A 572 -24.06 -7.05 40.58
N ASP A 573 -23.89 -6.47 39.39
CA ASP A 573 -23.35 -7.18 38.24
C ASP A 573 -21.97 -6.64 37.85
N HIS A 574 -20.98 -7.53 37.76
CA HIS A 574 -19.57 -7.17 37.59
C HIS A 574 -18.99 -7.77 36.30
N VAL A 575 -18.51 -6.92 35.41
CA VAL A 575 -17.71 -7.29 34.24
C VAL A 575 -16.27 -6.81 34.45
N ASP A 576 -15.52 -7.57 35.26
CA ASP A 576 -14.11 -7.29 35.55
C ASP A 576 -13.17 -7.90 34.49
N ILE A 577 -12.36 -7.07 33.83
CA ILE A 577 -11.34 -7.51 32.85
C ILE A 577 -9.94 -7.11 33.33
N ASN A 578 -9.24 -8.05 33.97
CA ASN A 578 -7.99 -7.79 34.67
C ASN A 578 -6.75 -8.33 33.92
N TRP A 579 -5.93 -7.42 33.39
CA TRP A 579 -4.65 -7.73 32.74
C TRP A 579 -3.52 -7.64 33.77
N THR A 580 -3.07 -8.79 34.26
CA THR A 580 -2.08 -8.91 35.35
C THR A 580 -0.66 -9.24 34.86
N SER A 581 -0.43 -9.16 33.55
CA SER A 581 0.85 -9.50 32.91
C SER A 581 1.00 -8.78 31.56
N GLY A 582 2.24 -8.62 31.10
CA GLY A 582 2.54 -7.83 29.91
C GLY A 582 2.05 -8.45 28.60
N VAL A 583 1.71 -7.59 27.64
CA VAL A 583 1.29 -7.96 26.28
C VAL A 583 2.24 -7.33 25.25
N SER A 584 2.72 -8.14 24.30
CA SER A 584 3.59 -7.69 23.22
C SER A 584 3.17 -8.30 21.88
N LEU A 585 2.74 -7.46 20.95
CA LEU A 585 2.39 -7.82 19.57
C LEU A 585 3.32 -7.11 18.58
N THR A 586 3.78 -7.80 17.54
CA THR A 586 4.58 -7.20 16.45
C THR A 586 4.18 -7.79 15.11
N ALA A 587 3.94 -6.93 14.10
CA ALA A 587 3.49 -7.32 12.77
C ALA A 587 4.09 -6.42 11.66
N GLY A 588 4.30 -6.95 10.46
CA GLY A 588 4.82 -6.19 9.32
C GLY A 588 3.74 -5.55 8.43
N TYR A 589 2.82 -6.39 7.95
CA TYR A 589 1.95 -6.10 6.80
C TYR A 589 0.45 -6.26 7.07
N ILE A 590 0.05 -6.59 8.31
CA ILE A 590 -1.36 -6.64 8.75
C ILE A 590 -1.45 -5.95 10.12
N SER A 591 -2.57 -5.26 10.41
CA SER A 591 -2.75 -4.46 11.62
C SER A 591 -2.76 -5.32 12.89
N PRO A 592 -1.81 -5.16 13.85
CA PRO A 592 -1.94 -5.81 15.16
C PRO A 592 -3.03 -5.11 15.95
N GLN A 593 -3.93 -5.85 16.60
CA GLN A 593 -5.07 -5.29 17.33
C GLN A 593 -5.27 -5.93 18.70
N ILE A 594 -5.75 -5.13 19.64
CA ILE A 594 -6.45 -5.58 20.84
C ILE A 594 -7.87 -4.99 20.80
N SER A 595 -8.88 -5.83 20.95
CA SER A 595 -10.29 -5.43 21.04
C SER A 595 -10.89 -5.97 22.33
N VAL A 596 -11.48 -5.08 23.13
CA VAL A 596 -12.23 -5.43 24.34
C VAL A 596 -13.63 -4.88 24.20
N THR A 597 -14.63 -5.74 24.26
CA THR A 597 -16.04 -5.36 24.18
C THR A 597 -16.80 -5.93 25.38
N GLY A 598 -17.74 -5.19 25.95
CA GLY A 598 -18.73 -5.83 26.80
C GLY A 598 -19.94 -4.99 27.15
N SER A 599 -20.95 -5.64 27.74
CA SER A 599 -22.22 -4.98 28.04
C SER A 599 -22.91 -5.56 29.27
N ILE A 600 -23.52 -4.70 30.07
CA ILE A 600 -24.50 -5.09 31.08
C ILE A 600 -25.86 -4.55 30.60
N THR A 601 -26.94 -5.31 30.79
CA THR A 601 -28.27 -4.92 30.31
C THR A 601 -29.37 -5.48 31.20
N ASP A 602 -30.03 -4.60 31.94
CA ASP A 602 -31.18 -4.96 32.76
C ASP A 602 -32.50 -4.87 32.01
N GLN A 603 -33.38 -5.86 32.22
CA GLN A 603 -34.70 -5.91 31.60
C GLN A 603 -35.82 -5.45 32.56
N PRO A 604 -36.99 -5.00 32.06
CA PRO A 604 -37.96 -4.30 32.89
C PRO A 604 -38.60 -5.10 34.03
N ALA A 605 -38.40 -4.63 35.27
CA ALA A 605 -39.09 -5.10 36.47
C ALA A 605 -39.50 -3.95 37.41
N THR A 606 -40.47 -4.22 38.29
CA THR A 606 -41.03 -3.28 39.29
C THR A 606 -40.37 -3.47 40.66
N ASP A 607 -40.18 -2.38 41.42
CA ASP A 607 -39.53 -2.40 42.76
C ASP A 607 -38.08 -2.94 42.75
N TYR A 608 -37.36 -2.77 41.64
CA TYR A 608 -36.05 -3.36 41.38
C TYR A 608 -34.89 -2.40 41.74
N LYS A 609 -33.72 -2.96 42.10
CA LYS A 609 -32.51 -2.19 42.41
C LYS A 609 -31.22 -2.89 42.01
N THR A 610 -30.32 -2.18 41.33
CA THR A 610 -29.06 -2.73 40.81
C THR A 610 -27.88 -1.83 41.12
N THR A 611 -26.70 -2.33 40.81
CA THR A 611 -25.42 -1.68 41.04
C THR A 611 -24.42 -2.35 40.12
N ASP A 612 -24.23 -1.76 38.95
CA ASP A 612 -23.52 -2.43 37.86
C ASP A 612 -22.12 -1.87 37.71
N HIS A 613 -21.15 -2.74 37.51
CA HIS A 613 -19.72 -2.43 37.47
C HIS A 613 -19.09 -3.00 36.20
N PHE A 614 -18.53 -2.14 35.37
CA PHE A 614 -17.77 -2.50 34.18
C PHE A 614 -16.32 -2.02 34.33
N ASP A 615 -15.46 -2.90 34.85
CA ASP A 615 -14.11 -2.55 35.31
C ASP A 615 -13.04 -3.16 34.38
N ILE A 616 -12.27 -2.34 33.67
CA ILE A 616 -11.12 -2.79 32.86
C ILE A 616 -9.81 -2.31 33.49
N ASN A 617 -9.07 -3.23 34.11
CA ASN A 617 -7.84 -2.91 34.83
C ASN A 617 -6.59 -3.44 34.09
N TRP A 618 -5.78 -2.53 33.56
CA TRP A 618 -4.48 -2.82 32.96
C TRP A 618 -3.35 -2.61 33.95
N THR A 619 -2.91 -3.69 34.62
CA THR A 619 -1.87 -3.62 35.66
C THR A 619 -0.46 -3.97 35.17
N SER A 620 -0.31 -4.35 33.90
CA SER A 620 0.98 -4.63 33.26
C SER A 620 1.11 -3.98 31.88
N SER A 621 2.34 -3.92 31.35
CA SER A 621 2.66 -3.11 30.17
C SER A 621 2.17 -3.71 28.85
N VAL A 622 1.68 -2.86 27.95
CA VAL A 622 1.20 -3.23 26.61
C VAL A 622 2.11 -2.63 25.53
N SER A 623 2.43 -3.42 24.51
CA SER A 623 3.23 -2.99 23.36
C SER A 623 2.71 -3.56 22.04
N LEU A 624 2.45 -2.70 21.06
CA LEU A 624 2.10 -3.05 19.69
C LEU A 624 3.08 -2.36 18.74
N THR A 625 3.71 -3.11 17.83
CA THR A 625 4.63 -2.57 16.82
C THR A 625 4.19 -2.99 15.41
N ALA A 626 4.12 -2.05 14.49
CA ALA A 626 3.69 -2.25 13.11
C ALA A 626 4.59 -1.51 12.09
N GLY A 627 4.83 -2.12 10.92
CA GLY A 627 5.57 -1.49 9.83
C GLY A 627 4.68 -0.64 8.92
N TYR A 628 3.79 -1.31 8.19
CA TYR A 628 2.97 -0.73 7.11
C TYR A 628 1.47 -0.69 7.42
N THR A 629 1.07 -1.05 8.64
CA THR A 629 -0.32 -1.28 9.04
C THR A 629 -0.62 -0.69 10.41
N THR A 630 -1.89 -0.47 10.71
CA THR A 630 -2.31 0.35 11.85
C THR A 630 -2.25 -0.48 13.14
N PRO A 631 -1.35 -0.21 14.11
CA PRO A 631 -1.49 -0.82 15.44
C PRO A 631 -2.65 -0.11 16.15
N GLN A 632 -3.60 -0.87 16.69
CA GLN A 632 -4.75 -0.28 17.37
C GLN A 632 -5.12 -1.03 18.66
N ILE A 633 -5.58 -0.26 19.64
CA ILE A 633 -6.29 -0.77 20.82
C ILE A 633 -7.69 -0.18 20.78
N SER A 634 -8.71 -1.03 20.82
CA SER A 634 -10.12 -0.63 20.85
C SER A 634 -10.78 -1.19 22.11
N VAL A 635 -11.41 -0.32 22.89
CA VAL A 635 -12.18 -0.68 24.08
C VAL A 635 -13.57 -0.09 23.94
N THR A 636 -14.61 -0.93 24.02
CA THR A 636 -16.00 -0.51 23.96
C THR A 636 -16.77 -1.17 25.09
N GLY A 637 -17.60 -0.43 25.83
CA GLY A 637 -18.61 -1.08 26.65
C GLY A 637 -19.79 -0.20 27.01
N SER A 638 -20.86 -0.86 27.46
CA SER A 638 -22.14 -0.22 27.73
C SER A 638 -22.85 -0.82 28.95
N ILE A 639 -23.36 0.01 29.84
CA ILE A 639 -24.41 -0.35 30.81
C ILE A 639 -25.73 0.20 30.25
N THR A 640 -26.83 -0.55 30.37
CA THR A 640 -28.13 -0.15 29.79
C THR A 640 -29.30 -0.68 30.59
N ASP A 641 -30.03 0.24 31.22
CA ASP A 641 -31.16 -0.08 32.06
C ASP A 641 -32.49 0.14 31.35
N GLN A 642 -33.40 -0.81 31.53
CA GLN A 642 -34.79 -0.66 31.10
C GLN A 642 -35.74 -0.61 32.30
N PRO A 643 -35.80 0.52 33.03
CA PRO A 643 -36.58 0.62 34.25
C PRO A 643 -38.09 0.47 34.03
N SER A 644 -38.79 0.02 35.08
CA SER A 644 -40.22 0.27 35.25
C SER A 644 -40.47 1.07 36.54
N THR A 645 -41.64 1.02 37.17
CA THR A 645 -41.97 1.89 38.32
C THR A 645 -41.16 1.54 39.58
N ASP A 646 -40.76 2.57 40.34
CA ASP A 646 -40.03 2.50 41.62
C ASP A 646 -38.59 1.90 41.54
N TYR A 647 -37.93 2.05 40.39
CA TYR A 647 -36.60 1.50 40.06
C TYR A 647 -35.43 2.35 40.58
N LYS A 648 -34.29 1.74 40.96
CA LYS A 648 -33.07 2.47 41.42
C LYS A 648 -31.75 1.80 41.06
N THR A 649 -30.84 2.51 40.40
CA THR A 649 -29.55 1.96 39.94
C THR A 649 -28.36 2.77 40.43
N THR A 650 -27.14 2.28 40.20
CA THR A 650 -25.88 2.90 40.63
C THR A 650 -24.75 2.30 39.81
N ASP A 651 -24.39 2.96 38.72
CA ASP A 651 -23.75 2.29 37.59
C ASP A 651 -22.36 2.88 37.36
N HIS A 652 -21.37 2.00 37.32
CA HIS A 652 -19.94 2.30 37.34
C HIS A 652 -19.28 1.72 36.10
N PHE A 653 -18.63 2.58 35.31
CA PHE A 653 -17.79 2.18 34.19
C PHE A 653 -16.38 2.72 34.40
N ASP A 654 -15.46 1.84 34.78
CA ASP A 654 -14.12 2.19 35.23
C ASP A 654 -13.06 1.59 34.29
N ILE A 655 -12.26 2.43 33.62
CA ILE A 655 -11.10 1.98 32.84
C ILE A 655 -9.81 2.48 33.50
N ASN A 656 -9.07 1.56 34.11
CA ASN A 656 -7.88 1.85 34.92
C ASN A 656 -6.59 1.34 34.25
N TRP A 657 -5.84 2.24 33.61
CA TRP A 657 -4.50 1.96 33.09
C TRP A 657 -3.43 2.28 34.14
N THR A 658 -2.88 1.25 34.79
CA THR A 658 -1.87 1.39 35.86
C THR A 658 -0.44 1.01 35.45
N SER A 659 -0.26 0.46 34.24
CA SER A 659 1.04 0.20 33.60
C SER A 659 1.16 0.83 32.21
N SER A 660 2.37 0.84 31.64
CA SER A 660 2.70 1.62 30.43
C SER A 660 2.15 1.02 29.13
N VAL A 661 1.68 1.87 28.22
CA VAL A 661 1.18 1.50 26.89
C VAL A 661 2.11 2.04 25.81
N SER A 662 2.41 1.23 24.80
CA SER A 662 3.27 1.63 23.68
C SER A 662 2.74 1.16 22.32
N LEU A 663 2.53 2.10 21.38
CA LEU A 663 2.22 1.79 19.98
C LEU A 663 3.30 2.39 19.07
N THR A 664 3.87 1.60 18.17
CA THR A 664 4.88 2.05 17.20
C THR A 664 4.41 1.71 15.78
N ALA A 665 4.43 2.67 14.86
CA ALA A 665 4.04 2.50 13.48
C ALA A 665 5.03 3.18 12.52
N GLY A 666 5.30 2.60 11.34
CA GLY A 666 6.09 3.28 10.31
C GLY A 666 5.25 4.27 9.50
N TYR A 667 4.35 3.74 8.67
CA TYR A 667 3.63 4.50 7.63
C TYR A 667 2.17 4.84 7.98
N THR A 668 1.63 4.25 9.04
CA THR A 668 0.21 4.18 9.38
C THR A 668 -0.07 4.78 10.73
N THR A 669 -1.31 5.18 10.97
CA THR A 669 -1.72 6.06 12.07
C THR A 669 -1.97 5.26 13.35
N PRO A 670 -1.05 5.12 14.33
CA PRO A 670 -1.32 4.31 15.52
C PRO A 670 -2.56 4.86 16.26
N GLN A 671 -3.50 4.00 16.66
CA GLN A 671 -4.77 4.41 17.29
C GLN A 671 -4.93 3.82 18.70
N ILE A 672 -5.48 4.60 19.62
CA ILE A 672 -6.18 4.08 20.80
C ILE A 672 -7.59 4.65 20.78
N SER A 673 -8.61 3.78 20.79
CA SER A 673 -10.01 4.15 20.87
C SER A 673 -10.66 3.56 22.12
N VAL A 674 -11.34 4.41 22.90
CA VAL A 674 -12.07 4.01 24.10
C VAL A 674 -13.48 4.62 24.03
N ILE A 675 -14.50 3.79 24.16
CA ILE A 675 -15.92 4.16 24.12
C ILE A 675 -16.61 3.55 25.35
N GLY A 676 -17.18 4.39 26.21
CA GLY A 676 -18.00 3.95 27.35
C GLY A 676 -19.35 4.67 27.36
N SER A 677 -20.43 3.92 27.62
CA SER A 677 -21.78 4.49 27.70
C SER A 677 -22.61 3.91 28.84
N ILE A 678 -23.29 4.76 29.60
CA ILE A 678 -24.40 4.38 30.49
C ILE A 678 -25.68 4.96 29.86
N THR A 679 -26.80 4.22 29.85
CA THR A 679 -28.01 4.64 29.12
C THR A 679 -29.28 4.07 29.72
N ASP A 680 -30.15 4.99 30.13
CA ASP A 680 -31.25 4.69 31.03
C ASP A 680 -32.59 5.03 30.38
N GLN A 681 -33.41 3.99 30.16
CA GLN A 681 -34.64 4.12 29.38
C GLN A 681 -35.81 4.74 30.17
N PRO A 682 -36.90 5.18 29.49
CA PRO A 682 -37.93 6.00 30.12
C PRO A 682 -38.81 5.28 31.16
N SER A 683 -38.87 5.80 32.39
CA SER A 683 -39.82 5.37 33.43
C SER A 683 -40.31 6.50 34.35
N ASN A 684 -41.23 6.19 35.26
CA ASN A 684 -41.76 7.03 36.34
C ASN A 684 -41.17 6.61 37.70
N ASP A 685 -40.99 7.57 38.61
CA ASP A 685 -40.47 7.35 39.99
C ASP A 685 -39.06 6.70 40.04
N TYR A 686 -38.19 7.09 39.10
CA TYR A 686 -36.86 6.51 38.88
C TYR A 686 -35.73 7.32 39.57
N ARG A 687 -34.61 6.67 39.93
CA ARG A 687 -33.39 7.32 40.47
C ARG A 687 -32.12 6.56 40.10
N THR A 688 -31.08 7.28 39.67
CA THR A 688 -29.82 6.71 39.17
C THR A 688 -28.62 7.38 39.88
N THR A 689 -27.41 6.85 39.71
CA THR A 689 -26.17 7.44 40.25
C THR A 689 -25.00 6.91 39.45
N ASP A 690 -24.55 7.70 38.48
CA ASP A 690 -23.90 7.15 37.29
C ASP A 690 -22.48 7.70 37.17
N HIS A 691 -21.52 6.77 37.16
CA HIS A 691 -20.09 6.99 37.28
C HIS A 691 -19.37 6.46 36.05
N LEU A 692 -18.58 7.32 35.41
CA LEU A 692 -17.86 7.00 34.19
C LEU A 692 -16.41 7.49 34.31
N ASP A 693 -15.55 6.62 34.82
CA ASP A 693 -14.19 6.96 35.22
C ASP A 693 -13.15 6.35 34.26
N ILE A 694 -12.34 7.21 33.63
CA ILE A 694 -11.25 6.79 32.74
C ILE A 694 -9.93 7.30 33.30
N ASN A 695 -9.18 6.40 33.94
CA ASN A 695 -8.03 6.69 34.77
C ASN A 695 -6.73 6.19 34.13
N TRP A 696 -5.76 7.09 33.95
CA TRP A 696 -4.43 6.78 33.42
C TRP A 696 -3.35 7.17 34.43
N THR A 697 -2.72 6.17 35.03
CA THR A 697 -1.71 6.34 36.10
C THR A 697 -0.30 5.92 35.69
N SER A 698 -0.13 5.43 34.45
CA SER A 698 1.16 5.14 33.81
C SER A 698 1.23 5.71 32.38
N ARG A 699 2.47 5.82 31.84
CA ARG A 699 2.72 6.53 30.56
C ARG A 699 2.13 5.83 29.35
N VAL A 700 1.61 6.64 28.43
CA VAL A 700 1.29 6.25 27.05
C VAL A 700 2.37 6.78 26.11
N SER A 701 2.87 5.93 25.23
CA SER A 701 3.89 6.26 24.23
C SER A 701 3.41 5.87 22.85
N MET A 702 3.26 6.81 21.93
CA MET A 702 2.94 6.49 20.54
C MET A 702 3.95 7.13 19.59
N THR A 703 4.52 6.32 18.71
CA THR A 703 5.55 6.72 17.75
C THR A 703 5.06 6.43 16.34
N ALA A 704 5.13 7.42 15.46
CA ALA A 704 4.87 7.26 14.03
C ALA A 704 5.86 8.04 13.18
N ASP A 705 6.38 7.43 12.10
CA ASP A 705 7.30 8.16 11.22
C ASP A 705 6.52 9.11 10.30
N TYR A 706 5.59 8.58 9.48
CA TYR A 706 4.93 9.34 8.40
C TYR A 706 3.44 9.69 8.63
N SER A 707 2.87 9.31 9.77
CA SER A 707 1.44 9.45 10.07
C SER A 707 1.23 10.22 11.38
N THR A 708 -0.03 10.40 11.80
CA THR A 708 -0.39 11.24 12.96
C THR A 708 -0.99 10.41 14.11
N PRO A 709 -0.25 10.05 15.17
CA PRO A 709 -0.80 9.28 16.29
C PRO A 709 -2.13 9.86 16.81
N GLN A 710 -3.14 9.01 17.00
CA GLN A 710 -4.46 9.40 17.51
C GLN A 710 -4.77 8.67 18.82
N ILE A 711 -5.33 9.41 19.77
CA ILE A 711 -6.05 8.86 20.91
C ILE A 711 -7.45 9.49 20.91
N SER A 712 -8.49 8.65 20.86
CA SER A 712 -9.88 9.06 20.95
C SER A 712 -10.56 8.39 22.15
N VAL A 713 -11.06 9.20 23.08
CA VAL A 713 -11.85 8.72 24.22
C VAL A 713 -13.22 9.39 24.19
N THR A 714 -14.26 8.57 24.17
CA THR A 714 -15.67 8.98 24.13
C THR A 714 -16.41 8.41 25.33
N GLY A 715 -17.05 9.28 26.10
CA GLY A 715 -17.90 8.90 27.23
C GLY A 715 -19.29 9.53 27.14
N SER A 716 -20.34 8.75 27.40
CA SER A 716 -21.71 9.26 27.42
C SER A 716 -22.57 8.68 28.55
N ILE A 717 -23.32 9.55 29.24
CA ILE A 717 -24.42 9.16 30.12
C ILE A 717 -25.70 9.79 29.56
N ALA A 718 -26.77 9.00 29.40
CA ALA A 718 -27.97 9.39 28.66
C ALA A 718 -29.26 8.92 29.34
N ASP A 719 -30.03 9.88 29.83
CA ASP A 719 -31.15 9.70 30.76
C ASP A 719 -32.45 10.18 30.10
N GLN A 720 -33.52 9.38 30.10
CA GLN A 720 -34.75 9.68 29.33
C GLN A 720 -36.05 9.67 30.17
N PRO A 721 -36.17 10.43 31.28
CA PRO A 721 -37.27 10.31 32.25
C PRO A 721 -38.67 10.73 31.77
N THR A 722 -39.73 10.11 32.31
CA THR A 722 -41.13 10.48 32.00
C THR A 722 -41.87 11.32 33.06
N SER A 723 -41.72 11.03 34.36
CA SER A 723 -42.14 11.95 35.46
C SER A 723 -41.54 11.58 36.84
N ASP A 724 -41.42 12.59 37.72
CA ASP A 724 -40.83 12.57 39.09
C ASP A 724 -39.46 11.84 39.21
N TYR A 725 -38.38 12.54 38.85
CA TYR A 725 -37.03 11.98 38.65
C TYR A 725 -35.94 12.64 39.52
N LYS A 726 -34.84 11.91 39.82
CA LYS A 726 -33.62 12.41 40.49
C LYS A 726 -32.36 11.64 40.08
N THR A 727 -31.35 12.34 39.58
CA THR A 727 -30.06 11.82 39.12
C THR A 727 -28.88 12.32 39.95
N THR A 728 -27.73 11.68 39.79
CA THR A 728 -26.42 12.21 40.24
C THR A 728 -25.34 11.63 39.34
N ASN A 729 -24.95 12.39 38.32
CA ASN A 729 -24.06 11.90 37.27
C ASN A 729 -22.68 12.52 37.48
N ASN A 730 -21.64 11.69 37.61
CA ASN A 730 -20.29 12.12 37.98
C ASN A 730 -19.22 11.45 37.08
N PRO A 731 -18.99 11.99 35.86
CA PRO A 731 -17.88 11.58 35.01
C PRO A 731 -16.56 12.23 35.47
N ASP A 732 -15.70 11.49 36.18
CA ASP A 732 -14.35 11.94 36.53
C ASP A 732 -13.29 11.32 35.60
N THR A 733 -12.20 12.05 35.29
CA THR A 733 -11.08 11.49 34.50
C THR A 733 -9.75 11.87 35.13
N ASN A 734 -9.12 10.90 35.81
CA ASN A 734 -7.90 11.17 36.58
C ASN A 734 -6.63 10.76 35.82
N TRP A 735 -5.82 11.77 35.50
CA TRP A 735 -4.50 11.62 34.89
C TRP A 735 -3.42 11.86 35.94
N SER A 736 -2.53 10.88 36.17
CA SER A 736 -1.39 11.05 37.11
C SER A 736 -0.01 10.81 36.51
N SER A 737 0.10 10.48 35.22
CA SER A 737 1.38 10.54 34.49
C SER A 737 1.17 10.83 33.00
N GLY A 738 2.12 11.55 32.39
CA GLY A 738 1.93 12.19 31.08
C GLY A 738 1.95 11.29 29.84
N ILE A 739 1.32 11.79 28.78
CA ILE A 739 1.29 11.20 27.43
C ILE A 739 2.49 11.70 26.62
N SER A 740 3.17 10.78 25.92
CA SER A 740 4.28 11.06 25.00
C SER A 740 3.91 10.65 23.57
N LEU A 741 3.73 11.63 22.68
CA LEU A 741 3.50 11.39 21.25
C LEU A 741 4.69 11.89 20.45
N THR A 742 5.23 11.03 19.59
CA THR A 742 6.37 11.31 18.72
C THR A 742 5.94 11.10 17.27
N ALA A 743 6.03 12.15 16.46
CA ALA A 743 5.79 12.09 15.02
C ALA A 743 6.89 12.85 14.27
N VAL A 744 7.40 12.29 13.18
CA VAL A 744 8.54 12.89 12.45
C VAL A 744 8.09 13.94 11.43
N TYR A 745 6.93 13.73 10.78
CA TYR A 745 6.45 14.59 9.69
C TYR A 745 5.03 15.17 9.88
N THR A 746 4.38 14.94 11.03
CA THR A 746 2.98 15.34 11.28
C THR A 746 2.77 15.94 12.67
N THR A 747 1.56 16.46 12.97
CA THR A 747 1.20 17.03 14.28
C THR A 747 0.26 16.10 15.04
N PRO A 748 0.72 15.37 16.08
CA PRO A 748 -0.10 14.39 16.82
C PRO A 748 -1.44 14.97 17.30
N GLN A 749 -2.50 14.17 17.29
CA GLN A 749 -3.84 14.60 17.73
C GLN A 749 -4.29 13.79 18.95
N ILE A 750 -4.97 14.48 19.87
CA ILE A 750 -5.66 13.87 21.00
C ILE A 750 -7.06 14.49 21.05
N SER A 751 -8.09 13.64 21.05
CA SER A 751 -9.49 14.06 21.13
C SER A 751 -10.18 13.40 22.33
N PHE A 752 -10.80 14.23 23.17
CA PHE A 752 -11.64 13.78 24.27
C PHE A 752 -13.06 14.34 24.06
N THR A 753 -14.06 13.46 24.12
CA THR A 753 -15.47 13.80 23.94
C THR A 753 -16.29 13.24 25.10
N GLY A 754 -17.00 14.11 25.82
CA GLY A 754 -17.89 13.74 26.92
C GLY A 754 -19.25 14.38 26.77
N SER A 755 -20.32 13.59 26.85
CA SER A 755 -21.71 14.07 26.74
C SER A 755 -22.58 13.58 27.89
N LEU A 756 -23.29 14.52 28.54
CA LEU A 756 -24.38 14.22 29.48
C LEU A 756 -25.69 14.71 28.85
N THR A 757 -26.68 13.81 28.72
CA THR A 757 -27.96 14.11 28.06
C THR A 757 -29.14 13.71 28.94
N ASP A 758 -29.80 14.69 29.58
CA ASP A 758 -31.09 14.52 30.26
C ASP A 758 -32.22 15.09 29.38
N GLN A 759 -33.17 14.25 28.97
CA GLN A 759 -34.38 14.70 28.26
C GLN A 759 -35.61 14.68 29.19
N SER A 760 -35.85 15.78 29.88
CA SER A 760 -36.94 15.90 30.85
C SER A 760 -37.94 17.03 30.52
N THR A 761 -39.22 16.84 30.89
CA THR A 761 -40.35 17.75 30.54
C THR A 761 -41.18 18.23 31.76
N GLY A 762 -40.52 18.53 32.88
CA GLY A 762 -41.14 18.87 34.17
C GLY A 762 -40.20 19.58 35.16
N ASP A 763 -40.65 19.79 36.40
CA ASP A 763 -39.86 20.40 37.49
C ASP A 763 -38.97 19.34 38.18
N TYR A 764 -37.63 19.42 38.05
CA TYR A 764 -36.68 18.42 38.56
C TYR A 764 -35.51 19.01 39.37
N ILE A 765 -34.77 18.13 40.06
CA ILE A 765 -33.52 18.45 40.76
C ILE A 765 -32.44 17.47 40.27
N THR A 766 -31.54 17.94 39.40
CA THR A 766 -30.28 17.26 39.04
C THR A 766 -29.13 17.81 39.89
N SER A 767 -28.06 17.03 40.06
CA SER A 767 -26.81 17.50 40.67
C SER A 767 -25.62 16.94 39.91
N ASP A 768 -25.33 17.55 38.76
CA ASP A 768 -24.25 17.14 37.87
C ASP A 768 -22.93 17.74 38.35
N HIS A 769 -21.90 16.90 38.49
CA HIS A 769 -20.56 17.32 38.88
C HIS A 769 -19.59 17.07 37.72
N SER A 770 -18.99 18.15 37.20
CA SER A 770 -17.96 18.09 36.16
C SER A 770 -16.64 18.69 36.64
N ASN A 771 -15.80 17.87 37.28
CA ASN A 771 -14.42 18.26 37.62
C ASN A 771 -13.52 18.14 36.38
N SER A 772 -13.65 19.06 35.43
CA SER A 772 -12.93 19.06 34.15
C SER A 772 -11.44 19.45 34.25
N ASN A 773 -10.65 18.65 34.98
CA ASN A 773 -9.19 18.69 34.96
C ASN A 773 -8.61 17.84 33.81
N TRP A 774 -9.07 18.07 32.59
CA TRP A 774 -8.65 17.30 31.41
C TRP A 774 -7.22 17.70 31.00
N ALA A 775 -6.24 16.86 31.38
CA ALA A 775 -4.81 16.89 31.03
C ALA A 775 -3.98 18.12 31.47
N THR A 776 -3.04 17.92 32.39
CA THR A 776 -2.04 18.93 32.79
C THR A 776 -0.59 18.66 32.34
N ASP A 777 -0.29 17.48 31.77
CA ASP A 777 1.05 17.11 31.27
C ASP A 777 0.95 16.28 29.97
N VAL A 778 0.93 16.97 28.82
CA VAL A 778 1.16 16.37 27.49
C VAL A 778 2.50 16.87 26.96
N SER A 779 3.43 15.97 26.69
CA SER A 779 4.74 16.32 26.12
C SER A 779 4.91 15.69 24.73
N SER A 780 4.91 16.53 23.70
CA SER A 780 5.20 16.13 22.32
C SER A 780 6.57 16.64 21.88
N THR A 781 7.39 15.76 21.31
CA THR A 781 8.57 16.17 20.54
C THR A 781 8.28 16.01 19.06
N ALA A 782 7.97 17.12 18.40
CA ALA A 782 7.93 17.25 16.95
C ALA A 782 8.83 18.44 16.59
N ASP A 783 9.76 18.23 15.65
CA ASP A 783 10.48 19.36 15.06
C ASP A 783 9.48 20.16 14.21
N TYR A 784 9.24 21.43 14.60
CA TYR A 784 8.54 22.51 13.89
C TYR A 784 7.05 22.84 14.16
N ILE A 785 6.21 22.04 14.86
CA ILE A 785 4.78 22.42 15.10
C ILE A 785 4.30 22.10 16.53
N THR A 786 3.44 22.97 17.10
CA THR A 786 2.75 22.77 18.40
C THR A 786 1.53 21.85 18.28
N PRO A 787 1.31 20.91 19.22
CA PRO A 787 0.16 19.98 19.17
C PRO A 787 -1.18 20.68 19.39
N SER A 788 -2.25 20.11 18.82
CA SER A 788 -3.64 20.50 19.07
C SER A 788 -4.34 19.48 19.97
N VAL A 789 -4.93 19.97 21.07
CA VAL A 789 -5.75 19.18 22.00
C VAL A 789 -7.18 19.70 21.91
N ASN A 790 -8.12 18.85 21.50
CA ASN A 790 -9.54 19.18 21.44
C ASN A 790 -10.26 18.56 22.64
N LEU A 791 -10.82 19.43 23.49
CA LEU A 791 -11.59 19.08 24.69
C LEU A 791 -13.04 19.49 24.46
N ASN A 792 -13.93 18.53 24.19
CA ASN A 792 -15.35 18.78 24.00
C ASN A 792 -16.18 18.14 25.12
N THR A 793 -16.72 18.98 26.01
CA THR A 793 -17.71 18.60 27.03
C THR A 793 -19.04 19.27 26.72
N SER A 794 -20.11 18.49 26.53
CA SER A 794 -21.46 19.03 26.28
C SER A 794 -22.49 18.53 27.29
N THR A 795 -23.08 19.47 28.03
CA THR A 795 -24.27 19.28 28.87
C THR A 795 -25.44 20.03 28.24
N SER A 796 -26.51 19.36 27.80
CA SER A 796 -27.63 20.03 27.12
C SER A 796 -28.94 19.97 27.90
N SER A 797 -29.34 21.11 28.46
CA SER A 797 -30.75 21.48 28.59
C SER A 797 -31.11 22.40 27.41
N GLN A 798 -32.20 22.12 26.68
CA GLN A 798 -32.42 22.68 25.33
C GLN A 798 -32.31 24.21 25.20
N VAL A 799 -31.57 24.69 24.19
CA VAL A 799 -32.08 25.56 23.11
C VAL A 799 -31.08 25.56 21.92
N ASP A 800 -31.66 25.42 20.74
CA ASP A 800 -31.14 25.49 19.37
C ASP A 800 -29.89 26.37 19.09
N SER A 801 -28.84 25.77 18.49
CA SER A 801 -28.10 26.23 17.28
C SER A 801 -26.71 25.59 17.15
N THR A 802 -26.57 24.56 16.32
CA THR A 802 -25.26 23.92 16.03
C THR A 802 -24.54 24.59 14.86
N THR A 803 -23.24 24.89 15.03
CA THR A 803 -22.31 25.16 13.92
C THR A 803 -21.33 23.99 13.82
N PRO A 804 -21.28 23.21 12.72
CA PRO A 804 -20.36 22.09 12.60
C PRO A 804 -18.92 22.58 12.35
N THR A 805 -17.95 22.03 13.08
CA THR A 805 -16.51 22.32 12.83
C THR A 805 -15.95 21.25 11.90
N ALA A 806 -15.44 21.64 10.73
CA ALA A 806 -15.04 20.72 9.67
C ALA A 806 -13.69 20.02 9.91
N SER A 807 -13.53 18.85 9.27
CA SER A 807 -12.23 18.17 9.10
C SER A 807 -11.18 19.10 8.47
N THR A 808 -9.94 19.01 8.94
CA THR A 808 -8.81 19.78 8.40
C THR A 808 -8.01 19.06 7.31
N ALA A 809 -8.36 17.81 6.99
CA ALA A 809 -7.77 17.05 5.88
C ALA A 809 -8.67 17.13 4.61
N PRO A 810 -8.12 17.48 3.43
CA PRO A 810 -8.89 17.51 2.18
C PRO A 810 -9.45 16.14 1.79
N ASP A 811 -10.77 16.05 1.56
CA ASP A 811 -11.50 14.83 1.19
C ASP A 811 -11.90 14.88 -0.29
N TRP A 812 -10.93 14.65 -1.18
CA TRP A 812 -11.13 14.75 -2.62
C TRP A 812 -11.99 13.59 -3.16
N ARG A 813 -13.23 13.87 -3.59
CA ARG A 813 -14.12 12.89 -4.24
C ARG A 813 -14.54 13.37 -5.64
N ARG A 814 -14.65 12.43 -6.58
CA ARG A 814 -15.20 12.70 -7.91
C ARG A 814 -16.67 13.09 -7.78
N THR A 815 -17.03 14.24 -8.34
CA THR A 815 -18.38 14.80 -8.31
C THR A 815 -18.79 15.18 -9.72
N VAL A 816 -19.94 14.69 -10.17
CA VAL A 816 -20.48 14.96 -11.51
C VAL A 816 -21.79 15.73 -11.39
N ILE A 817 -21.97 16.76 -12.22
CA ILE A 817 -23.18 17.58 -12.29
C ILE A 817 -23.67 17.59 -13.74
N PHE A 818 -24.88 17.07 -13.98
CA PHE A 818 -25.59 17.09 -15.24
C PHE A 818 -26.73 18.11 -15.21
N ILE A 819 -26.75 19.05 -16.16
CA ILE A 819 -27.80 20.07 -16.28
C ILE A 819 -28.49 19.93 -17.63
N GLN A 820 -29.77 19.55 -17.63
CA GLN A 820 -30.57 19.55 -18.86
C GLN A 820 -30.82 20.98 -19.32
N LYS A 821 -30.19 21.37 -20.43
CA LYS A 821 -30.44 22.65 -21.10
C LYS A 821 -30.27 22.54 -22.61
N GLN A 822 -31.38 22.58 -23.32
CA GLN A 822 -31.36 22.85 -24.76
C GLN A 822 -30.92 24.29 -25.00
N THR A 823 -29.78 24.44 -25.67
CA THR A 823 -29.13 25.71 -26.02
C THR A 823 -29.24 26.01 -27.51
N SER A 824 -29.07 27.27 -27.88
CA SER A 824 -28.82 27.67 -29.27
C SER A 824 -27.33 27.53 -29.61
N PRO A 825 -26.95 27.38 -30.89
CA PRO A 825 -25.54 27.38 -31.29
C PRO A 825 -24.80 28.64 -30.81
N GLY A 826 -23.70 28.45 -30.06
CA GLY A 826 -22.94 29.55 -29.44
C GLY A 826 -23.49 30.04 -28.08
N GLN A 827 -24.41 29.29 -27.46
CA GLN A 827 -24.71 29.41 -26.04
C GLN A 827 -24.08 28.26 -25.26
N ASP A 828 -23.21 28.61 -24.32
CA ASP A 828 -22.49 27.68 -23.44
C ASP A 828 -23.05 27.79 -22.01
N VAL A 829 -23.06 26.67 -21.27
CA VAL A 829 -23.51 26.62 -19.87
C VAL A 829 -22.30 26.68 -18.94
N PHE A 830 -22.38 27.55 -17.95
CA PHE A 830 -21.47 27.59 -16.81
C PHE A 830 -22.27 27.34 -15.52
N ILE A 831 -21.58 26.97 -14.45
CA ILE A 831 -22.14 27.01 -13.10
C ILE A 831 -21.37 27.98 -12.22
N ARG A 832 -22.03 28.44 -11.17
CA ARG A 832 -21.45 29.09 -10.00
C ARG A 832 -22.10 28.49 -8.77
N GLY A 833 -21.34 28.30 -7.70
CA GLY A 833 -21.81 27.55 -6.54
C GLY A 833 -20.85 27.64 -5.37
N GLY A 834 -21.04 26.78 -4.37
CA GLY A 834 -20.28 26.80 -3.12
C GLY A 834 -21.21 26.58 -1.93
N ILE A 835 -20.90 27.19 -0.79
CA ILE A 835 -21.80 27.24 0.36
C ILE A 835 -22.50 28.60 0.38
N ASP A 836 -23.80 28.64 0.69
CA ASP A 836 -24.52 29.92 0.84
C ASP A 836 -24.08 30.64 2.13
N GLY A 837 -23.88 31.95 2.07
CA GLY A 837 -23.39 32.72 3.21
C GLY A 837 -24.32 32.80 4.41
N SER A 838 -25.60 32.46 4.24
CA SER A 838 -26.55 32.31 5.34
C SER A 838 -26.26 31.13 6.28
N ARG A 839 -25.35 30.20 5.91
CA ARG A 839 -24.96 29.06 6.76
C ARG A 839 -23.94 29.39 7.85
N PHE A 840 -23.30 30.57 7.79
CA PHE A 840 -22.27 30.96 8.74
C PHE A 840 -22.77 32.03 9.71
N SER A 841 -22.48 31.86 11.01
CA SER A 841 -22.90 32.72 12.11
C SER A 841 -22.08 34.04 12.20
N GLY A 842 -22.10 34.82 11.12
CA GLY A 842 -21.48 36.14 11.05
C GLY A 842 -21.33 36.63 9.61
N ALA A 843 -21.69 37.89 9.36
CA ALA A 843 -21.86 38.45 8.01
C ALA A 843 -20.60 38.47 7.10
N LYS A 844 -19.43 38.00 7.57
CA LYS A 844 -18.14 38.12 6.88
C LYS A 844 -17.65 36.86 6.14
N ALA A 845 -18.28 35.70 6.35
CA ALA A 845 -17.72 34.42 5.88
C ALA A 845 -17.50 34.31 4.37
N CYS A 846 -18.31 35.01 3.56
CA CYS A 846 -18.25 34.99 2.10
C CYS A 846 -17.95 36.34 1.43
N GLU A 847 -17.51 37.38 2.17
CA GLU A 847 -17.46 38.76 1.64
C GLU A 847 -16.23 39.08 0.77
N ASN A 848 -15.26 38.17 0.62
CA ASN A 848 -13.97 38.46 -0.03
C ASN A 848 -13.60 37.42 -1.10
N SER A 849 -13.00 37.85 -2.21
CA SER A 849 -12.46 36.97 -3.27
C SER A 849 -11.06 36.43 -2.92
N ASP A 850 -10.83 36.13 -1.65
CA ASP A 850 -9.62 35.52 -1.10
C ASP A 850 -9.92 34.04 -0.87
N TYR A 851 -9.64 33.25 -1.92
CA TYR A 851 -10.09 31.87 -2.05
C TYR A 851 -9.55 30.94 -0.96
N ASP A 852 -8.38 31.26 -0.38
CA ASP A 852 -7.75 30.44 0.67
C ASP A 852 -8.39 30.63 2.06
N HIS A 853 -9.15 31.72 2.25
CA HIS A 853 -9.75 32.12 3.54
C HIS A 853 -11.28 32.24 3.51
N ASN A 854 -11.91 32.01 2.36
CA ASN A 854 -13.35 32.11 2.19
C ASN A 854 -14.02 30.75 2.50
N ALA A 855 -14.90 30.72 3.50
CA ALA A 855 -15.56 29.48 3.93
C ALA A 855 -16.63 28.97 2.93
N CYS A 856 -16.88 29.72 1.87
CA CYS A 856 -18.01 29.55 0.96
C CYS A 856 -17.59 29.13 -0.45
N VAL A 857 -16.28 29.01 -0.71
CA VAL A 857 -15.72 28.42 -1.94
C VAL A 857 -15.29 26.99 -1.64
N ILE A 858 -15.42 26.09 -2.62
CA ILE A 858 -14.99 24.70 -2.45
C ILE A 858 -13.97 24.33 -3.54
N PRO A 859 -12.76 23.84 -3.18
CA PRO A 859 -11.74 23.44 -4.14
C PRO A 859 -12.24 22.36 -5.10
N ILE A 860 -11.96 22.55 -6.40
CA ILE A 860 -12.27 21.62 -7.48
C ILE A 860 -11.05 21.41 -8.39
N ARG A 861 -11.02 20.26 -9.07
CA ARG A 861 -10.03 19.92 -10.10
C ARG A 861 -10.74 19.33 -11.30
N HIS A 862 -10.62 19.98 -12.46
CA HIS A 862 -11.22 19.51 -13.69
C HIS A 862 -10.66 18.19 -14.18
N ARG A 863 -11.55 17.21 -14.41
CA ARG A 863 -11.19 15.92 -15.02
C ARG A 863 -11.19 16.04 -16.56
N VAL A 864 -10.50 15.11 -17.22
CA VAL A 864 -10.59 14.95 -18.68
C VAL A 864 -11.87 14.17 -19.00
N LEU A 865 -12.73 14.75 -19.84
CA LEU A 865 -14.01 14.13 -20.20
C LEU A 865 -13.79 12.97 -21.18
N GLY A 866 -14.57 11.88 -21.04
CA GLY A 866 -14.52 10.70 -21.91
C GLY A 866 -15.10 10.89 -23.32
N ILE A 867 -15.12 12.13 -23.81
CA ILE A 867 -15.83 12.54 -25.03
C ILE A 867 -14.89 12.45 -26.24
N ARG A 868 -15.36 11.80 -27.32
CA ARG A 868 -14.54 11.55 -28.53
C ARG A 868 -14.27 12.79 -29.40
N GLU A 869 -15.13 13.79 -29.31
CA GLU A 869 -15.03 15.04 -30.07
C GLU A 869 -14.27 16.08 -29.23
N PRO A 870 -13.33 16.86 -29.80
CA PRO A 870 -12.59 17.87 -29.03
C PRO A 870 -13.50 18.90 -28.35
N THR A 871 -13.14 19.30 -27.13
CA THR A 871 -13.91 20.22 -26.27
C THR A 871 -13.20 21.58 -26.03
N PRO A 872 -12.64 22.24 -27.07
CA PRO A 872 -11.66 23.33 -26.92
C PRO A 872 -12.20 24.58 -26.21
N ALA A 873 -13.52 24.77 -26.17
CA ALA A 873 -14.15 25.86 -25.44
C ALA A 873 -14.06 25.63 -23.92
N ARG A 874 -14.60 24.48 -23.46
CA ARG A 874 -14.50 24.05 -22.07
C ARG A 874 -13.04 23.90 -21.62
N ASP A 875 -12.18 23.33 -22.45
CA ASP A 875 -10.77 23.08 -22.07
C ASP A 875 -9.93 24.37 -22.03
N ALA A 876 -10.36 25.42 -22.72
CA ALA A 876 -9.77 26.76 -22.57
C ALA A 876 -10.32 27.50 -21.34
N TRP A 877 -11.59 27.32 -20.98
CA TRP A 877 -12.20 27.96 -19.81
C TRP A 877 -11.90 27.25 -18.47
N SER A 878 -11.57 25.96 -18.47
CA SER A 878 -11.25 25.20 -17.25
C SER A 878 -9.81 25.39 -16.76
N GLN A 879 -8.92 25.95 -17.59
CA GLN A 879 -7.55 26.28 -17.17
C GLN A 879 -7.60 27.39 -16.12
N GLY A 880 -7.14 27.10 -14.90
CA GLY A 880 -7.18 28.06 -13.80
C GLY A 880 -8.57 28.26 -13.19
N ASP A 881 -9.47 27.28 -13.34
CA ASP A 881 -10.70 27.12 -12.54
C ASP A 881 -10.39 26.07 -11.46
N ASN A 882 -10.15 26.54 -10.23
CA ASN A 882 -9.67 25.79 -9.06
C ASN A 882 -10.73 25.74 -7.95
N TYR A 883 -11.76 26.59 -7.99
CA TYR A 883 -12.81 26.67 -6.98
C TYR A 883 -14.21 26.69 -7.62
N LEU A 884 -15.14 25.97 -7.01
CA LEU A 884 -16.57 26.22 -7.21
C LEU A 884 -16.94 27.40 -6.30
N ASP A 885 -17.19 28.57 -6.90
CA ASP A 885 -17.51 29.81 -6.19
C ASP A 885 -18.69 30.61 -6.80
N TRP A 886 -19.18 31.60 -6.04
CA TRP A 886 -20.29 32.49 -6.42
C TRP A 886 -19.84 33.79 -7.14
N PHE A 887 -18.57 34.16 -7.02
CA PHE A 887 -17.96 35.39 -7.54
C PHE A 887 -17.78 35.35 -9.06
N GLY A 888 -17.53 34.16 -9.62
CA GLY A 888 -17.41 33.91 -11.05
C GLY A 888 -15.97 33.66 -11.48
N PRO A 889 -15.56 34.10 -12.67
CA PRO A 889 -14.30 33.63 -13.23
C PRO A 889 -13.08 34.11 -12.43
N GLU A 890 -12.20 33.18 -12.10
CA GLU A 890 -10.99 33.44 -11.33
C GLU A 890 -10.00 34.36 -12.07
N PRO A 891 -9.12 35.09 -11.36
CA PRO A 891 -8.17 36.04 -11.98
C PRO A 891 -7.27 35.43 -13.07
N ASN A 892 -6.98 34.13 -12.97
CA ASN A 892 -6.13 33.39 -13.90
C ASN A 892 -6.92 32.43 -14.81
N GLN A 893 -8.25 32.46 -14.77
CA GLN A 893 -9.07 31.55 -15.57
C GLN A 893 -8.94 31.85 -17.07
N GLY A 894 -8.79 30.79 -17.85
CA GLY A 894 -8.55 30.83 -19.29
C GLY A 894 -9.75 31.33 -20.11
N LYS A 895 -9.50 31.55 -21.40
CA LYS A 895 -10.46 32.19 -22.32
C LYS A 895 -10.50 31.46 -23.65
N HIS A 896 -11.69 31.13 -24.13
CA HIS A 896 -11.87 30.60 -25.48
C HIS A 896 -11.93 31.75 -26.50
N GLY A 897 -10.83 31.96 -27.22
CA GLY A 897 -10.68 33.04 -28.18
C GLY A 897 -10.72 34.42 -27.50
N SER A 898 -11.85 35.13 -27.64
CA SER A 898 -12.09 36.43 -26.97
C SER A 898 -13.11 36.36 -25.84
N GLN A 899 -13.76 35.21 -25.63
CA GLN A 899 -14.82 35.04 -24.64
C GLN A 899 -14.22 34.62 -23.29
N PRO A 900 -14.41 35.41 -22.22
CA PRO A 900 -14.05 34.98 -20.86
C PRO A 900 -14.99 33.86 -20.39
N ALA A 901 -14.49 33.03 -19.46
CA ALA A 901 -15.36 32.14 -18.69
C ALA A 901 -16.38 32.95 -17.88
N GLN A 902 -17.47 32.31 -17.45
CA GLN A 902 -18.48 32.94 -16.57
C GLN A 902 -18.60 32.26 -15.20
N GLY A 903 -17.66 31.38 -14.86
CA GLY A 903 -17.66 30.44 -13.74
C GLY A 903 -17.14 29.08 -14.24
N THR A 904 -17.36 28.01 -13.47
CA THR A 904 -16.96 26.65 -13.85
C THR A 904 -17.66 26.21 -15.15
N PRO A 905 -16.92 25.85 -16.22
CA PRO A 905 -17.50 25.53 -17.52
C PRO A 905 -18.07 24.11 -17.60
N ALA A 906 -19.31 24.00 -18.07
CA ALA A 906 -19.92 22.72 -18.42
C ALA A 906 -19.71 22.40 -19.91
N GLN A 907 -19.76 21.11 -20.26
CA GLN A 907 -19.65 20.63 -21.65
C GLN A 907 -20.96 20.00 -22.11
N TRP A 908 -21.42 20.36 -23.32
CA TRP A 908 -22.60 19.73 -23.93
C TRP A 908 -22.34 18.24 -24.25
N THR A 909 -23.26 17.36 -23.88
CA THR A 909 -23.18 15.91 -24.14
C THR A 909 -24.45 15.32 -24.73
N SER A 910 -24.32 14.11 -25.29
CA SER A 910 -25.38 13.26 -25.82
C SER A 910 -25.28 11.86 -25.22
N SER A 911 -26.42 11.20 -24.98
CA SER A 911 -26.46 9.77 -24.58
C SER A 911 -26.39 8.80 -25.76
N ASN A 912 -26.39 9.29 -27.01
CA ASN A 912 -26.31 8.46 -28.21
C ASN A 912 -24.87 7.96 -28.46
N PRO A 913 -24.56 6.66 -28.37
CA PRO A 913 -23.19 6.13 -28.53
C PRO A 913 -22.56 6.36 -29.91
N ASN A 914 -23.38 6.70 -30.91
CA ASN A 914 -22.95 7.02 -32.27
C ASN A 914 -23.07 8.53 -32.59
N GLY A 915 -23.45 9.34 -31.61
CA GLY A 915 -23.61 10.79 -31.72
C GLY A 915 -22.30 11.56 -31.50
N LYS A 916 -22.27 12.81 -31.95
CA LYS A 916 -21.22 13.76 -31.55
C LYS A 916 -21.39 14.11 -30.07
N TYR A 917 -20.27 14.31 -29.39
CA TYR A 917 -20.21 14.57 -27.95
C TYR A 917 -20.90 13.50 -27.10
N TYR A 918 -20.81 12.23 -27.50
CA TYR A 918 -21.21 11.12 -26.65
C TYR A 918 -20.40 11.09 -25.35
N ASP A 919 -21.10 10.96 -24.23
CA ASP A 919 -20.52 10.69 -22.90
C ASP A 919 -21.17 9.42 -22.35
N SER A 920 -20.36 8.46 -21.90
CA SER A 920 -20.82 7.21 -21.29
C SER A 920 -21.56 7.39 -19.96
N LEU A 921 -21.36 8.52 -19.26
CA LEU A 921 -22.10 8.84 -18.03
C LEU A 921 -23.46 9.50 -18.32
N ASN A 922 -23.66 10.07 -19.52
CA ASN A 922 -24.96 10.61 -19.89
C ASN A 922 -25.89 9.48 -20.34
N THR A 923 -26.78 9.05 -19.45
CA THR A 923 -27.88 8.11 -19.76
C THR A 923 -29.20 8.82 -20.06
N TYR A 924 -29.25 10.15 -19.93
CA TYR A 924 -30.48 10.93 -19.77
C TYR A 924 -31.02 11.53 -21.06
N GLY A 925 -30.20 11.65 -22.11
CA GLY A 925 -30.63 12.13 -23.43
C GLY A 925 -29.66 13.12 -24.07
N ASP A 926 -30.09 13.72 -25.17
CA ASP A 926 -29.41 14.89 -25.73
C ASP A 926 -29.66 16.13 -24.85
N HIS A 927 -28.78 17.13 -24.96
CA HIS A 927 -28.87 18.43 -24.26
C HIS A 927 -28.64 18.41 -22.75
N TYR A 928 -27.88 17.44 -22.24
CA TYR A 928 -27.32 17.49 -20.89
C TYR A 928 -25.91 18.06 -20.91
N TRP A 929 -25.67 19.08 -20.10
CA TRP A 929 -24.36 19.71 -19.90
C TRP A 929 -23.69 19.11 -18.67
N VAL A 930 -22.45 18.65 -18.81
CA VAL A 930 -21.70 17.97 -17.75
C VAL A 930 -20.60 18.86 -17.16
N VAL A 931 -20.49 18.85 -15.84
CA VAL A 931 -19.29 19.24 -15.09
C VAL A 931 -18.79 17.98 -14.37
N ASP A 932 -17.55 17.57 -14.63
CA ASP A 932 -16.90 16.40 -14.01
C ASP A 932 -15.59 16.87 -13.39
N VAL A 933 -15.54 16.83 -12.06
CA VAL A 933 -14.46 17.38 -11.23
C VAL A 933 -14.14 16.44 -10.07
N ASP A 934 -12.92 16.50 -9.56
CA ASP A 934 -12.66 16.06 -8.18
C ASP A 934 -12.88 17.28 -7.26
N MET A 935 -13.70 17.12 -6.22
CA MET A 935 -14.13 18.18 -5.31
C MET A 935 -13.69 17.84 -3.88
N ASP A 936 -13.19 18.83 -3.14
CA ASP A 936 -12.83 18.65 -1.73
C ASP A 936 -14.09 18.68 -0.84
N CYS A 937 -14.62 17.50 -0.51
CA CYS A 937 -15.81 17.35 0.31
C CYS A 937 -15.60 17.83 1.76
N SER A 938 -14.36 18.01 2.24
CA SER A 938 -14.11 18.59 3.58
C SER A 938 -14.54 20.07 3.66
N LYS A 939 -14.69 20.73 2.51
CA LYS A 939 -15.19 22.11 2.37
C LYS A 939 -16.68 22.21 2.05
N THR A 940 -17.38 21.08 2.05
CA THR A 940 -18.84 21.03 1.83
C THR A 940 -19.59 21.07 3.17
N TYR A 941 -20.83 21.55 3.17
CA TYR A 941 -21.65 21.53 4.38
C TYR A 941 -22.32 20.17 4.51
N GLN A 942 -21.82 19.32 5.41
CA GLN A 942 -22.33 17.95 5.63
C GLN A 942 -22.39 17.09 4.35
N GLY A 943 -21.41 17.25 3.45
CA GLY A 943 -21.37 16.55 2.15
C GLY A 943 -22.10 17.28 1.02
N PHE A 944 -22.75 18.42 1.27
CA PHE A 944 -23.55 19.15 0.30
C PHE A 944 -22.99 20.51 -0.10
N PHE A 945 -23.31 20.92 -1.33
CA PHE A 945 -22.99 22.22 -1.91
C PHE A 945 -24.18 22.76 -2.71
N GLU A 946 -24.24 24.09 -2.89
CA GLU A 946 -25.27 24.78 -3.66
C GLU A 946 -24.69 25.30 -4.98
N PHE A 947 -25.49 25.39 -6.05
CA PHE A 947 -25.07 26.00 -7.32
C PHE A 947 -26.25 26.52 -8.17
N LYS A 948 -25.96 27.32 -9.21
CA LYS A 948 -26.92 27.79 -10.22
C LYS A 948 -26.33 27.77 -11.63
N GLY A 949 -27.19 27.55 -12.63
CA GLY A 949 -26.84 27.70 -14.04
C GLY A 949 -26.63 29.17 -14.43
N VAL A 950 -25.59 29.40 -15.23
CA VAL A 950 -25.28 30.69 -15.84
C VAL A 950 -25.17 30.50 -17.35
N LEU A 951 -25.88 31.35 -18.09
CA LEU A 951 -25.81 31.47 -19.55
C LEU A 951 -25.30 32.86 -19.92
N SER A 952 -24.85 33.03 -21.17
CA SER A 952 -24.28 34.29 -21.69
C SER A 952 -25.22 35.52 -21.62
N ASN A 953 -26.48 35.35 -21.24
CA ASN A 953 -27.49 36.38 -21.05
C ASN A 953 -27.95 36.57 -19.58
N GLY A 954 -27.27 35.94 -18.62
CA GLY A 954 -27.51 36.10 -17.18
C GLY A 954 -27.76 34.79 -16.43
N TRP A 955 -28.01 34.93 -15.13
CA TRP A 955 -28.37 33.82 -14.25
C TRP A 955 -29.68 33.13 -14.66
N GLU A 956 -29.77 31.85 -14.31
CA GLU A 956 -31.03 31.12 -14.19
C GLU A 956 -32.08 31.87 -13.36
N VAL A 957 -33.33 31.89 -13.83
CA VAL A 957 -34.45 32.59 -13.19
C VAL A 957 -35.58 31.61 -12.89
N GLY A 958 -35.86 31.39 -11.61
CA GLY A 958 -36.92 30.54 -11.09
C GLY A 958 -37.09 30.76 -9.58
N THR A 959 -38.27 30.46 -9.03
CA THR A 959 -38.59 30.61 -7.61
C THR A 959 -38.87 29.25 -6.98
N SER A 960 -38.23 28.98 -5.83
CA SER A 960 -38.17 27.70 -5.08
C SER A 960 -37.66 26.50 -5.87
N LEU A 961 -36.40 26.12 -5.59
CA LEU A 961 -35.76 24.88 -6.06
C LEU A 961 -35.71 23.80 -4.97
N ASP A 962 -36.16 24.09 -3.75
CA ASP A 962 -36.30 23.12 -2.65
C ASP A 962 -37.33 22.03 -2.96
N MET A 963 -36.86 20.85 -3.34
CA MET A 963 -37.60 19.59 -3.39
C MET A 963 -36.66 18.43 -3.04
N ASP A 964 -37.19 17.38 -2.40
CA ASP A 964 -36.40 16.18 -2.12
C ASP A 964 -35.87 15.57 -3.44
N CYS A 965 -34.54 15.45 -3.56
CA CYS A 965 -33.96 14.73 -4.69
C CYS A 965 -34.29 13.23 -4.61
N THR A 966 -34.34 12.59 -5.77
CA THR A 966 -34.56 11.13 -5.90
C THR A 966 -33.30 10.41 -6.36
N GLY A 967 -33.24 9.08 -6.32
CA GLY A 967 -32.05 8.30 -6.68
C GLY A 967 -31.42 7.59 -5.49
N ASP A 968 -30.41 6.75 -5.75
CA ASP A 968 -29.78 5.89 -4.74
C ASP A 968 -28.66 6.57 -3.92
N GLY A 969 -28.28 7.80 -4.28
CA GLY A 969 -27.42 8.69 -3.52
C GLY A 969 -28.16 9.81 -2.77
N ALA A 970 -29.49 9.88 -2.89
CA ALA A 970 -30.31 10.90 -2.25
C ALA A 970 -30.56 10.60 -0.77
N VAL A 971 -30.35 11.60 0.08
CA VAL A 971 -30.65 11.57 1.53
C VAL A 971 -31.34 12.89 1.92
N PRO A 972 -32.13 12.95 3.02
CA PRO A 972 -32.79 14.17 3.46
C PRO A 972 -31.79 15.32 3.63
N PHE A 973 -32.16 16.51 3.13
CA PHE A 973 -31.27 17.65 3.11
C PHE A 973 -31.30 18.41 4.46
N PRO A 974 -30.13 18.75 5.06
CA PRO A 974 -30.08 19.32 6.42
C PRO A 974 -30.59 20.78 6.58
N TYR A 975 -31.03 21.44 5.51
CA TYR A 975 -31.57 22.81 5.59
C TYR A 975 -32.47 23.15 4.37
N HIS A 976 -32.83 24.42 4.17
CA HIS A 976 -33.58 24.91 2.99
C HIS A 976 -32.68 25.81 2.10
N ALA A 977 -32.66 25.58 0.78
CA ALA A 977 -31.79 26.27 -0.19
C ALA A 977 -32.54 27.15 -1.21
N GLY A 978 -31.92 28.26 -1.59
CA GLY A 978 -32.40 29.14 -2.66
C GLY A 978 -31.90 28.77 -4.06
N ASN A 979 -31.17 27.67 -4.18
CA ASN A 979 -30.33 27.26 -5.31
C ASN A 979 -30.52 25.76 -5.60
N HIS A 980 -29.87 25.21 -6.64
CA HIS A 980 -29.76 23.75 -6.77
C HIS A 980 -28.80 23.21 -5.72
N ILE A 981 -29.07 22.02 -5.20
CA ILE A 981 -28.30 21.37 -4.13
C ILE A 981 -27.68 20.09 -4.69
N GLY A 982 -26.35 19.98 -4.68
CA GLY A 982 -25.62 18.76 -5.01
C GLY A 982 -24.92 18.12 -3.80
N ARG A 983 -24.70 16.80 -3.91
CA ARG A 983 -23.92 16.00 -2.95
C ARG A 983 -22.55 15.67 -3.54
N CYS A 984 -21.51 15.94 -2.77
CA CYS A 984 -20.11 15.69 -3.13
C CYS A 984 -19.82 14.19 -3.11
N GLY A 985 -19.12 13.69 -4.13
CA GLY A 985 -18.89 12.25 -4.35
C GLY A 985 -19.96 11.51 -5.16
N PHE A 986 -20.96 12.20 -5.72
CA PHE A 986 -22.09 11.61 -6.44
C PHE A 986 -22.28 12.16 -7.87
N ILE A 987 -23.15 11.50 -8.64
CA ILE A 987 -23.68 11.99 -9.92
C ILE A 987 -24.98 12.74 -9.61
N ASN A 988 -24.99 14.04 -9.92
CA ASN A 988 -26.09 14.94 -9.58
C ASN A 988 -26.77 15.44 -10.86
N VAL A 989 -28.09 15.37 -10.98
CA VAL A 989 -28.84 15.60 -12.24
C VAL A 989 -29.97 16.60 -12.03
N TYR A 990 -30.07 17.60 -12.91
CA TYR A 990 -30.99 18.73 -12.77
C TYR A 990 -31.58 19.18 -14.10
N HIS A 991 -32.71 19.89 -14.01
CA HIS A 991 -33.31 20.59 -15.13
C HIS A 991 -33.16 22.10 -14.94
N TYR A 992 -32.62 22.80 -15.94
CA TYR A 992 -32.39 24.25 -15.85
C TYR A 992 -33.70 25.02 -15.63
N ALA A 993 -33.76 25.83 -14.58
CA ALA A 993 -34.92 26.58 -14.07
C ALA A 993 -36.08 25.71 -13.53
N SER A 994 -35.77 24.56 -12.93
CA SER A 994 -36.75 23.58 -12.42
C SER A 994 -36.25 22.88 -11.15
N GLY A 995 -37.13 22.68 -10.16
CA GLY A 995 -36.76 22.19 -8.82
C GLY A 995 -36.41 20.70 -8.67
N PRO A 996 -37.05 19.74 -9.38
CA PRO A 996 -36.70 18.33 -9.23
C PRO A 996 -35.26 18.00 -9.61
N CYS A 997 -34.61 17.19 -8.77
CA CYS A 997 -33.24 16.73 -8.87
C CYS A 997 -33.13 15.21 -8.68
N GLU A 998 -32.07 14.62 -9.23
CA GLU A 998 -31.68 13.24 -8.98
C GLU A 998 -30.23 13.15 -8.50
N ILE A 999 -29.94 12.30 -7.51
CA ILE A 999 -28.60 12.04 -6.99
C ILE A 999 -28.35 10.53 -7.02
N HIS A 1000 -27.38 10.10 -7.81
CA HIS A 1000 -27.04 8.70 -8.05
C HIS A 1000 -25.60 8.39 -7.64
N ALA A 1001 -25.39 7.18 -7.11
CA ALA A 1001 -24.06 6.65 -6.82
C ALA A 1001 -23.32 6.25 -8.12
N PHE A 1002 -21.99 6.18 -8.07
CA PHE A 1002 -21.20 5.71 -9.22
C PHE A 1002 -21.30 4.19 -9.36
N ALA A 1003 -21.63 3.70 -10.56
CA ALA A 1003 -21.76 2.27 -10.83
C ALA A 1003 -20.48 1.48 -10.45
N GLY A 1004 -20.61 0.55 -9.50
CA GLY A 1004 -19.50 -0.21 -8.94
C GLY A 1004 -19.23 0.06 -7.46
N SER A 1005 -19.78 1.14 -6.87
CA SER A 1005 -19.84 1.28 -5.41
C SER A 1005 -20.82 0.24 -4.85
N SER A 1006 -20.36 -0.59 -3.91
CA SER A 1006 -21.25 -1.42 -3.11
C SER A 1006 -22.03 -0.55 -2.13
N GLN A 1007 -23.23 -0.98 -1.69
CA GLN A 1007 -24.12 -0.21 -0.82
C GLN A 1007 -23.56 0.15 0.58
N ALA A 1008 -22.32 -0.25 0.91
CA ALA A 1008 -21.68 0.02 2.20
C ALA A 1008 -21.31 1.50 2.42
N ASP A 1009 -21.02 2.27 1.36
CA ASP A 1009 -20.58 3.68 1.49
C ASP A 1009 -21.72 4.66 1.84
N ASN A 1010 -22.98 4.24 1.78
CA ASN A 1010 -24.14 5.09 2.05
C ASN A 1010 -24.58 5.13 3.53
N ALA A 1011 -23.90 4.40 4.43
CA ALA A 1011 -24.32 4.24 5.83
C ALA A 1011 -23.64 5.21 6.84
N VAL A 1012 -22.81 6.15 6.38
CA VAL A 1012 -22.05 7.07 7.27
C VAL A 1012 -22.38 8.54 6.98
N ILE A 1013 -23.68 8.87 6.90
CA ILE A 1013 -24.20 10.19 7.29
C ILE A 1013 -25.56 9.95 7.95
N GLY A 1014 -25.61 10.06 9.28
CA GLY A 1014 -26.80 10.00 10.13
C GLY A 1014 -26.57 10.84 11.37
#